data_AF-A0A7J4Q2E3-F1
#
_entry.id   AF-A0A7J4Q2E3-F1
#
_cell.length_a   1.000
_cell.length_b   1.000
_cell.length_c   1.000
_cell.angle_alpha   90.00
_cell.angle_beta   90.00
_cell.angle_gamma   90.00
#
_symmetry.space_group_name_H-M   'P 1'
#
loop_
_entity.id
_entity.type
_entity.pdbx_description
1 polymer ?
#
loop_
_entity_poly.entity_id
_entity_poly.type
_entity_poly.pdbx_seq_one_letter_code
_entity_poly.pdbx_strand_id
1 'polypeptide(L)'
;MNDDNDATVGVFSNENLLPVPAVLATLLVLFFGTDYVANGGIESDGYVDLLILPVIAALAAFLGMVLNTFGESASATKSRNSLISILIIFISYILIEFSILEPLEGFTFAFMAVSSLLLFISGRNEELTILLSVVIGFHLAISTATRYSLDETSWAGNPDELIDVVRSSIGSIFFASWAASISLGVLLTLAMRGRFATPGTGSWFSDLPSIMPNAGIITATAVFVVNLIPVIWLSTFDDVTSYDNHLYLGSVWAIFATIVVIFVSFCNSERWHVLGTVVALNWVMYTLAHLQEIGNDLPLSQLNGDGNISLFTWFLLVFWLNVGGMMIAASGRFGDISPRRDNSEFRKWWNQHSYGVMVSLALFVALAVRVGWNVLPAMNAAGTGLWDMSGGSDPWYMKRVVDYIVLERSHLIVDADRAYPMVAINPRPPLFSWSLALGGILLSWLSGMSIETSVWWSVAALPAIFGALIVLPIAALARKLHSNMAGIIAAWLIALMPGHISHSTFGLADHDAFAMLFLAIAFYYWVKAMNSLTNQRLFNTPSLSPLYIVAGIRKMWSEHTKVMANATLAGVSFAIVALGWKGFVYGPGILFIAFAFQVFFNMFRRRDSLPITAASLQMMLTAFVIPLPFYCRPELGLLFDPSGFQPMFYIIGFTLALGWISSSYRDRPWLLVLGSTVVLMGSILAVLYSLQRFNVYDGWDVLFTGGFYFSKNKIFGTIGEAQAPSRGVLFASYGPIVSLIAIFVSVILL
;
A
#
# COMPACT_ATOMS: atom_id res chain seq x y z
N MET A 1 1.05 -18.53 -62.07
CA MET A 1 1.29 -19.91 -61.63
C MET A 1 1.81 -19.82 -60.20
N ASN A 2 0.87 -20.02 -59.26
CA ASN A 2 0.91 -20.37 -57.83
C ASN A 2 2.13 -19.89 -57.01
N ASP A 3 2.03 -19.05 -55.97
CA ASP A 3 1.01 -18.90 -54.91
C ASP A 3 0.54 -20.23 -54.33
N ASP A 4 1.28 -20.72 -53.32
CA ASP A 4 0.79 -21.52 -52.19
C ASP A 4 1.98 -21.82 -51.25
N ASN A 5 2.19 -20.97 -50.24
CA ASN A 5 2.93 -21.37 -49.03
C ASN A 5 2.67 -20.48 -47.78
N ASP A 6 1.79 -19.49 -47.85
CA ASP A 6 1.32 -18.75 -46.67
C ASP A 6 0.00 -19.32 -46.13
N ALA A 7 0.06 -20.54 -45.61
CA ALA A 7 -1.03 -21.12 -44.83
C ALA A 7 -0.53 -22.23 -43.88
N THR A 8 0.50 -21.98 -43.09
CA THR A 8 0.63 -22.71 -41.81
C THR A 8 -0.37 -22.11 -40.84
N VAL A 9 -1.60 -22.64 -40.91
CA VAL A 9 -2.61 -22.62 -39.87
C VAL A 9 -1.92 -22.75 -38.51
N GLY A 10 -2.11 -21.74 -37.64
CA GLY A 10 -1.61 -21.75 -36.28
C GLY A 10 -2.18 -22.95 -35.54
N VAL A 11 -1.39 -24.03 -35.48
CA VAL A 11 -1.72 -25.24 -34.74
C VAL A 11 -1.89 -24.87 -33.28
N PHE A 12 -3.05 -25.22 -32.73
CA PHE A 12 -3.42 -25.11 -31.33
C PHE A 12 -2.32 -25.70 -30.45
N SER A 13 -1.44 -24.88 -29.85
CA SER A 13 -0.50 -25.39 -28.86
C SER A 13 -1.26 -25.56 -27.53
N ASN A 14 -1.90 -26.72 -27.35
CA ASN A 14 -2.52 -27.17 -26.08
C ASN A 14 -1.61 -26.94 -24.85
N GLU A 15 -0.30 -26.88 -25.08
CA GLU A 15 0.74 -26.66 -24.07
C GLU A 15 0.43 -25.44 -23.18
N ASN A 16 0.06 -24.29 -23.76
CA ASN A 16 -0.16 -23.09 -22.95
C ASN A 16 -1.40 -23.13 -22.05
N LEU A 17 -2.30 -24.09 -22.21
CA LEU A 17 -3.50 -24.25 -21.37
C LEU A 17 -3.28 -25.21 -20.18
N LEU A 18 -2.22 -26.04 -20.21
CA LEU A 18 -1.90 -27.02 -19.17
C LEU A 18 -1.60 -26.42 -17.77
N PRO A 19 -1.04 -25.19 -17.61
CA PRO A 19 -0.81 -24.60 -16.29
C PRO A 19 -2.06 -24.50 -15.42
N VAL A 20 -3.23 -24.27 -16.00
CA VAL A 20 -4.48 -24.10 -15.23
C VAL A 20 -4.87 -25.38 -14.47
N PRO A 21 -5.10 -26.54 -15.14
CA PRO A 21 -5.41 -27.78 -14.42
C PRO A 21 -4.26 -28.28 -13.56
N ALA A 22 -2.99 -28.01 -13.95
CA ALA A 22 -1.84 -28.41 -13.16
C ALA A 22 -1.77 -27.68 -11.81
N VAL A 23 -1.97 -26.34 -11.80
CA VAL A 23 -2.01 -25.54 -10.57
C VAL A 23 -3.19 -25.95 -9.69
N LEU A 24 -4.39 -26.12 -10.26
CA LEU A 24 -5.55 -26.56 -9.48
C LEU A 24 -5.29 -27.93 -8.82
N ALA A 25 -4.86 -28.93 -9.59
CA ALA A 25 -4.65 -30.29 -9.08
C ALA A 25 -3.58 -30.35 -7.97
N THR A 26 -2.48 -29.64 -8.14
CA THR A 26 -1.37 -29.62 -7.17
C THR A 26 -1.71 -28.88 -5.88
N LEU A 27 -2.46 -27.78 -5.97
CA LEU A 27 -2.95 -27.08 -4.78
C LEU A 27 -4.02 -27.88 -4.05
N LEU A 28 -4.87 -28.64 -4.77
CA LEU A 28 -5.78 -29.60 -4.14
C LEU A 28 -5.03 -30.71 -3.41
N VAL A 29 -3.94 -31.24 -3.98
CA VAL A 29 -3.09 -32.23 -3.28
C VAL A 29 -2.48 -31.63 -2.02
N LEU A 30 -2.01 -30.39 -2.06
CA LEU A 30 -1.52 -29.69 -0.87
C LEU A 30 -2.63 -29.60 0.19
N PHE A 31 -3.81 -29.11 -0.18
CA PHE A 31 -4.97 -28.97 0.70
C PHE A 31 -5.41 -30.29 1.33
N PHE A 32 -5.64 -31.34 0.52
CA PHE A 32 -6.04 -32.65 1.04
C PHE A 32 -4.94 -33.30 1.88
N GLY A 33 -3.67 -33.07 1.54
CA GLY A 33 -2.54 -33.55 2.33
C GLY A 33 -2.46 -32.90 3.71
N THR A 34 -2.61 -31.57 3.78
CA THR A 34 -2.60 -30.82 5.05
C THR A 34 -3.81 -31.16 5.90
N ASP A 35 -4.97 -31.32 5.27
CA ASP A 35 -6.20 -31.70 5.94
C ASP A 35 -6.17 -33.13 6.48
N TYR A 36 -5.58 -34.07 5.72
CA TYR A 36 -5.37 -35.43 6.20
C TYR A 36 -4.45 -35.48 7.43
N VAL A 37 -3.40 -34.65 7.46
CA VAL A 37 -2.52 -34.53 8.62
C VAL A 37 -3.27 -33.95 9.83
N ALA A 38 -4.13 -32.95 9.61
CA ALA A 38 -4.90 -32.31 10.67
C ALA A 38 -6.03 -33.18 11.24
N ASN A 39 -6.79 -33.85 10.37
CA ASN A 39 -8.06 -34.47 10.73
C ASN A 39 -8.05 -36.01 10.66
N GLY A 40 -6.92 -36.62 10.29
CA GLY A 40 -6.78 -38.09 10.24
C GLY A 40 -7.60 -38.80 9.15
N GLY A 41 -8.25 -38.07 8.26
CA GLY A 41 -9.09 -38.61 7.19
C GLY A 41 -9.66 -37.54 6.26
N ILE A 42 -10.11 -37.96 5.07
CA ILE A 42 -10.89 -37.12 4.16
C ILE A 42 -12.36 -37.44 4.42
N GLU A 43 -13.06 -36.59 5.17
CA GLU A 43 -14.52 -36.72 5.32
C GLU A 43 -15.21 -36.38 3.99
N SER A 44 -16.41 -36.88 3.71
CA SER A 44 -17.07 -36.59 2.42
C SER A 44 -18.01 -35.38 2.46
N ASP A 45 -18.42 -34.97 3.65
CA ASP A 45 -19.51 -34.02 3.83
C ASP A 45 -18.97 -32.58 3.79
N GLY A 46 -19.51 -31.76 2.87
CA GLY A 46 -19.21 -30.33 2.77
C GLY A 46 -18.02 -29.92 1.87
N TYR A 47 -17.23 -30.85 1.33
CA TYR A 47 -16.11 -30.48 0.43
C TYR A 47 -16.56 -29.87 -0.90
N VAL A 48 -17.74 -30.25 -1.40
CA VAL A 48 -18.26 -29.73 -2.67
C VAL A 48 -18.39 -28.21 -2.59
N ASP A 49 -18.93 -27.70 -1.49
CA ASP A 49 -19.13 -26.26 -1.28
C ASP A 49 -17.80 -25.51 -1.07
N LEU A 50 -16.84 -26.13 -0.37
CA LEU A 50 -15.51 -25.54 -0.14
C LEU A 50 -14.66 -25.42 -1.42
N LEU A 51 -14.91 -26.26 -2.43
CA LEU A 51 -14.13 -26.31 -3.66
C LEU A 51 -14.72 -25.47 -4.80
N ILE A 52 -15.90 -24.87 -4.64
CA ILE A 52 -16.57 -24.06 -5.67
C ILE A 52 -15.67 -22.90 -6.11
N LEU A 53 -15.20 -22.08 -5.17
CA LEU A 53 -14.39 -20.89 -5.48
C LEU A 53 -13.05 -21.22 -6.16
N PRO A 54 -12.24 -22.19 -5.70
CA PRO A 54 -11.07 -22.69 -6.43
C PRO A 54 -11.36 -23.12 -7.86
N VAL A 55 -12.47 -23.85 -8.08
CA VAL A 55 -12.86 -24.36 -9.40
C VAL A 55 -13.33 -23.23 -10.31
N ILE A 56 -14.12 -22.27 -9.79
CA ILE A 56 -14.54 -21.08 -10.52
C ILE A 56 -13.33 -20.25 -10.94
N ALA A 57 -12.35 -20.04 -10.05
CA ALA A 57 -11.11 -19.33 -10.38
C ALA A 57 -10.34 -20.01 -11.53
N ALA A 58 -10.21 -21.34 -11.49
CA ALA A 58 -9.55 -22.11 -12.55
C ALA A 58 -10.32 -22.05 -13.88
N LEU A 59 -11.64 -22.24 -13.85
CA LEU A 59 -12.50 -22.18 -15.04
C LEU A 59 -12.50 -20.79 -15.67
N ALA A 60 -12.54 -19.73 -14.85
CA ALA A 60 -12.43 -18.36 -15.28
C ALA A 60 -11.07 -18.06 -15.95
N ALA A 61 -9.98 -18.54 -15.35
CA ALA A 61 -8.64 -18.38 -15.93
C ALA A 61 -8.54 -19.08 -17.30
N PHE A 62 -9.04 -20.32 -17.40
CA PHE A 62 -9.11 -21.06 -18.65
C PHE A 62 -9.91 -20.30 -19.73
N LEU A 63 -11.09 -19.79 -19.37
CA LEU A 63 -11.92 -18.99 -20.28
C LEU A 63 -11.19 -17.74 -20.78
N GLY A 64 -10.52 -17.01 -19.87
CA GLY A 64 -9.74 -15.82 -20.21
C GLY A 64 -8.62 -16.10 -21.21
N MET A 65 -8.00 -17.28 -21.15
CA MET A 65 -6.95 -17.70 -22.09
C MET A 65 -7.53 -18.10 -23.46
N VAL A 66 -8.67 -18.80 -23.49
CA VAL A 66 -9.32 -19.26 -24.74
C VAL A 66 -9.90 -18.10 -25.55
N LEU A 67 -10.43 -17.06 -24.92
CA LEU A 67 -11.08 -15.94 -25.61
C LEU A 67 -10.16 -15.12 -26.54
N ASN A 68 -8.84 -15.33 -26.49
CA ASN A 68 -7.86 -14.59 -27.29
C ASN A 68 -7.43 -15.30 -28.60
N THR A 69 -7.92 -16.51 -28.90
CA THR A 69 -7.40 -17.32 -30.02
C THR A 69 -7.86 -16.90 -31.43
N PHE A 70 -8.61 -15.81 -31.60
CA PHE A 70 -9.09 -15.36 -32.90
C PHE A 70 -8.17 -14.28 -33.51
N GLY A 71 -7.39 -14.70 -34.52
CA GLY A 71 -6.34 -13.93 -35.18
C GLY A 71 -6.83 -12.73 -35.99
N GLU A 72 -6.61 -11.53 -35.46
CA GLU A 72 -6.89 -10.26 -36.14
C GLU A 72 -5.81 -9.20 -35.82
N SER A 73 -5.83 -8.08 -36.56
CA SER A 73 -4.87 -6.96 -36.49
C SER A 73 -4.69 -6.32 -35.09
N ALA A 74 -3.49 -5.79 -34.82
CA ALA A 74 -3.05 -5.26 -33.52
C ALA A 74 -3.84 -4.04 -32.95
N SER A 75 -4.56 -3.30 -33.80
CA SER A 75 -5.41 -2.17 -33.35
C SER A 75 -6.83 -2.61 -33.01
N ALA A 76 -7.38 -3.55 -33.79
CA ALA A 76 -8.70 -4.13 -33.54
C ALA A 76 -8.69 -4.95 -32.23
N THR A 77 -7.58 -5.61 -31.94
CA THR A 77 -7.38 -6.41 -30.72
C THR A 77 -7.48 -5.62 -29.42
N LYS A 78 -6.90 -4.42 -29.30
CA LYS A 78 -6.99 -3.64 -28.04
C LYS A 78 -8.42 -3.22 -27.68
N SER A 79 -9.17 -2.71 -28.65
CA SER A 79 -10.57 -2.32 -28.47
C SER A 79 -11.44 -3.55 -28.16
N ARG A 80 -11.26 -4.63 -28.94
CA ARG A 80 -11.94 -5.91 -28.74
C ARG A 80 -11.70 -6.48 -27.35
N ASN A 81 -10.45 -6.49 -26.88
CA ASN A 81 -10.11 -7.06 -25.58
C ASN A 81 -10.70 -6.24 -24.43
N SER A 82 -10.73 -4.91 -24.55
CA SER A 82 -11.45 -4.06 -23.59
C SER A 82 -12.94 -4.36 -23.58
N LEU A 83 -13.55 -4.58 -24.75
CA LEU A 83 -14.97 -4.95 -24.87
C LEU A 83 -15.24 -6.33 -24.26
N ILE A 84 -14.38 -7.33 -24.50
CA ILE A 84 -14.48 -8.66 -23.90
C ILE A 84 -14.37 -8.57 -22.38
N SER A 85 -13.43 -7.79 -21.84
CA SER A 85 -13.31 -7.60 -20.39
C SER A 85 -14.58 -6.97 -19.79
N ILE A 86 -15.14 -5.95 -20.44
CA ILE A 86 -16.40 -5.33 -20.02
C ILE A 86 -17.55 -6.35 -20.09
N LEU A 87 -17.61 -7.15 -21.15
CA LEU A 87 -18.63 -8.19 -21.31
C LEU A 87 -18.54 -9.26 -20.23
N ILE A 88 -17.33 -9.71 -19.87
CA ILE A 88 -17.12 -10.67 -18.77
C ILE A 88 -17.64 -10.11 -17.45
N ILE A 89 -17.30 -8.86 -17.14
CA ILE A 89 -17.77 -8.18 -15.92
C ILE A 89 -19.30 -8.07 -15.93
N PHE A 90 -19.88 -7.70 -17.07
CA PHE A 90 -21.32 -7.57 -17.23
C PHE A 90 -22.05 -8.91 -17.10
N ILE A 91 -21.54 -9.97 -17.72
CA ILE A 91 -22.08 -11.34 -17.58
C ILE A 91 -22.01 -11.78 -16.13
N SER A 92 -20.88 -11.58 -15.47
CA SER A 92 -20.74 -11.91 -14.04
C SER A 92 -21.74 -11.16 -13.18
N TYR A 93 -21.96 -9.87 -13.44
CA TYR A 93 -22.95 -9.08 -12.72
C TYR A 93 -24.37 -9.61 -12.95
N ILE A 94 -24.73 -9.95 -14.20
CA ILE A 94 -26.01 -10.57 -14.53
C ILE A 94 -26.20 -11.89 -13.78
N LEU A 95 -25.19 -12.76 -13.74
CA LEU A 95 -25.28 -14.05 -13.05
C LEU A 95 -25.53 -13.88 -11.55
N ILE A 96 -24.98 -12.84 -10.93
CA ILE A 96 -25.25 -12.47 -9.53
C ILE A 96 -26.70 -11.99 -9.37
N GLU A 97 -27.18 -11.09 -10.24
CA GLU A 97 -28.56 -10.56 -10.18
C GLU A 97 -29.63 -11.64 -10.38
N PHE A 98 -29.34 -12.67 -11.20
CA PHE A 98 -30.23 -13.83 -11.37
C PHE A 98 -30.04 -14.92 -10.30
N SER A 99 -29.23 -14.66 -9.25
CA SER A 99 -28.95 -15.60 -8.15
C SER A 99 -28.38 -16.95 -8.62
N ILE A 100 -27.65 -16.96 -9.73
CA ILE A 100 -26.94 -18.14 -10.24
C ILE A 100 -25.59 -18.28 -9.55
N LEU A 101 -24.93 -17.16 -9.26
CA LEU A 101 -23.67 -17.08 -8.54
C LEU A 101 -23.82 -16.17 -7.33
N GLU A 102 -23.11 -16.50 -6.25
CA GLU A 102 -22.92 -15.56 -5.15
C GLU A 102 -22.01 -14.39 -5.55
N PRO A 103 -22.10 -13.22 -4.90
CA PRO A 103 -21.26 -12.06 -5.22
C PRO A 103 -19.75 -12.36 -5.20
N LEU A 104 -19.28 -13.15 -4.24
CA LEU A 104 -17.88 -13.54 -4.14
C LEU A 104 -17.45 -14.45 -5.31
N GLU A 105 -18.32 -15.38 -5.70
CA GLU A 105 -18.09 -16.28 -6.83
C GLU A 105 -18.02 -15.51 -8.15
N GLY A 106 -18.99 -14.63 -8.39
CA GLY A 106 -18.99 -13.76 -9.56
C GLY A 106 -17.78 -12.82 -9.58
N PHE A 107 -17.44 -12.19 -8.46
CA PHE A 107 -16.23 -11.37 -8.36
C PHE A 107 -14.97 -12.18 -8.71
N THR A 108 -14.81 -13.37 -8.14
CA THR A 108 -13.66 -14.25 -8.40
C THR A 108 -13.60 -14.66 -9.87
N PHE A 109 -14.75 -15.00 -10.46
CA PHE A 109 -14.87 -15.33 -11.88
C PHE A 109 -14.44 -14.15 -12.76
N ALA A 110 -15.02 -12.96 -12.56
CA ALA A 110 -14.72 -11.78 -13.35
C ALA A 110 -13.26 -11.36 -13.21
N PHE A 111 -12.74 -11.35 -11.97
CA PHE A 111 -11.35 -10.99 -11.68
C PHE A 111 -10.37 -11.93 -12.38
N MET A 112 -10.56 -13.25 -12.24
CA MET A 112 -9.64 -14.24 -12.83
C MET A 112 -9.75 -14.29 -14.35
N ALA A 113 -10.95 -14.20 -14.93
CA ALA A 113 -11.13 -14.21 -16.37
C ALA A 113 -10.52 -12.96 -17.04
N VAL A 114 -10.77 -11.77 -16.49
CA VAL A 114 -10.19 -10.52 -17.02
C VAL A 114 -8.67 -10.46 -16.83
N SER A 115 -8.17 -10.82 -15.65
CA SER A 115 -6.73 -10.79 -15.38
C SER A 115 -5.97 -11.80 -16.24
N SER A 116 -6.49 -13.02 -16.37
CA SER A 116 -5.88 -14.06 -17.21
C SER A 116 -5.89 -13.66 -18.69
N LEU A 117 -6.98 -13.07 -19.18
CA LEU A 117 -7.05 -12.51 -20.53
C LEU A 117 -5.93 -11.46 -20.75
N LEU A 118 -5.83 -10.46 -19.88
CA LEU A 118 -4.85 -9.37 -20.01
C LEU A 118 -3.40 -9.85 -19.91
N LEU A 119 -3.10 -10.77 -18.98
CA LEU A 119 -1.76 -11.32 -18.80
C LEU A 119 -1.36 -12.23 -19.97
N PHE A 120 -2.27 -13.07 -20.44
CA PHE A 120 -2.02 -13.95 -21.58
C PHE A 120 -1.76 -13.16 -22.86
N ILE A 121 -2.56 -12.12 -23.14
CA ILE A 121 -2.34 -11.22 -24.29
C ILE A 121 -0.99 -10.50 -24.20
N SER A 122 -0.57 -10.15 -22.99
CA SER A 122 0.71 -9.48 -22.76
C SER A 122 1.91 -10.42 -22.81
N GLY A 123 1.70 -11.72 -23.09
CA GLY A 123 2.74 -12.76 -23.08
C GLY A 123 3.31 -13.00 -21.69
N ARG A 124 2.54 -12.75 -20.62
CA ARG A 124 2.97 -12.85 -19.21
C ARG A 124 2.47 -14.15 -18.57
N ASN A 125 2.88 -15.29 -19.14
CA ASN A 125 2.37 -16.61 -18.76
C ASN A 125 2.73 -17.02 -17.31
N GLU A 126 3.93 -16.66 -16.84
CA GLU A 126 4.37 -16.94 -15.48
C GLU A 126 3.58 -16.11 -14.45
N GLU A 127 3.39 -14.82 -14.74
CA GLU A 127 2.59 -13.94 -13.88
C GLU A 127 1.15 -14.42 -13.76
N LEU A 128 0.57 -14.94 -14.86
CA LEU A 128 -0.76 -15.55 -14.88
C LEU A 128 -0.81 -16.79 -13.97
N THR A 129 0.15 -17.70 -14.13
CA THR A 129 0.19 -18.96 -13.36
C THR A 129 0.38 -18.69 -11.87
N ILE A 130 1.24 -17.73 -11.51
CA ILE A 130 1.44 -17.30 -10.13
C ILE A 130 0.17 -16.62 -9.59
N LEU A 131 -0.48 -15.74 -10.35
CA LEU A 131 -1.74 -15.10 -9.94
C LEU A 131 -2.84 -16.14 -9.68
N LEU A 132 -2.97 -17.13 -10.57
CA LEU A 132 -3.90 -18.24 -10.39
C LEU A 132 -3.63 -18.99 -9.08
N SER A 133 -2.36 -19.28 -8.79
CA SER A 133 -1.98 -19.93 -7.54
C SER A 133 -2.24 -19.09 -6.30
N VAL A 134 -2.07 -17.76 -6.38
CA VAL A 134 -2.38 -16.83 -5.29
C VAL A 134 -3.87 -16.85 -4.98
N VAL A 135 -4.74 -16.82 -6.00
CA VAL A 135 -6.20 -16.78 -5.82
C VAL A 135 -6.76 -18.15 -5.40
N ILE A 136 -6.41 -19.23 -6.08
CA ILE A 136 -6.83 -20.59 -5.69
C ILE A 136 -6.31 -20.89 -4.28
N GLY A 137 -5.04 -20.60 -4.03
CA GLY A 137 -4.42 -20.79 -2.72
C GLY A 137 -5.08 -19.99 -1.61
N PHE A 138 -5.57 -18.77 -1.90
CA PHE A 138 -6.32 -17.97 -0.92
C PHE A 138 -7.63 -18.66 -0.53
N HIS A 139 -8.41 -19.13 -1.50
CA HIS A 139 -9.66 -19.83 -1.21
C HIS A 139 -9.43 -21.15 -0.47
N LEU A 140 -8.44 -21.96 -0.88
CA LEU A 140 -8.10 -23.20 -0.17
C LEU A 140 -7.55 -22.94 1.24
N ALA A 141 -6.83 -21.84 1.44
CA ALA A 141 -6.38 -21.44 2.77
C ALA A 141 -7.56 -21.06 3.68
N ILE A 142 -8.60 -20.39 3.15
CA ILE A 142 -9.85 -20.17 3.89
C ILE A 142 -10.46 -21.52 4.28
N SER A 143 -10.61 -22.45 3.33
CA SER A 143 -11.17 -23.78 3.59
C SER A 143 -10.39 -24.55 4.66
N THR A 144 -9.05 -24.43 4.65
CA THR A 144 -8.17 -25.03 5.66
C THR A 144 -8.41 -24.41 7.04
N ALA A 145 -8.47 -23.08 7.09
CA ALA A 145 -8.66 -22.34 8.33
C ALA A 145 -10.04 -22.55 8.96
N THR A 146 -11.10 -22.68 8.14
CA THR A 146 -12.46 -22.95 8.65
C THR A 146 -12.63 -24.33 9.28
N ARG A 147 -11.75 -25.27 8.93
CA ARG A 147 -11.75 -26.63 9.46
C ARG A 147 -10.69 -26.88 10.54
N TYR A 148 -9.88 -25.87 10.80
CA TYR A 148 -8.88 -25.93 11.85
C TYR A 148 -9.55 -25.68 13.20
N SER A 149 -9.43 -26.64 14.11
CA SER A 149 -9.94 -26.54 15.48
C SER A 149 -8.91 -27.13 16.44
N LEU A 150 -8.79 -26.53 17.61
CA LEU A 150 -7.94 -27.00 18.70
C LEU A 150 -8.81 -27.39 19.90
N ASP A 151 -8.34 -28.32 20.72
CA ASP A 151 -8.97 -28.69 21.98
C ASP A 151 -8.80 -27.56 23.01
N GLU A 152 -9.91 -26.94 23.35
CA GLU A 152 -9.99 -25.83 24.30
C GLU A 152 -9.95 -26.30 25.77
N THR A 153 -10.08 -27.60 26.05
CA THR A 153 -10.17 -28.12 27.42
C THR A 153 -8.86 -27.99 28.21
N SER A 154 -7.73 -27.82 27.52
CA SER A 154 -6.43 -27.59 28.16
C SER A 154 -6.25 -26.15 28.67
N TRP A 155 -7.15 -25.23 28.31
CA TRP A 155 -7.00 -23.81 28.64
C TRP A 155 -7.31 -23.52 30.11
N ALA A 156 -6.34 -22.92 30.81
CA ALA A 156 -6.45 -22.51 32.21
C ALA A 156 -6.51 -20.98 32.41
N GLY A 157 -6.45 -20.20 31.31
CA GLY A 157 -6.45 -18.73 31.32
C GLY A 157 -7.86 -18.12 31.34
N ASN A 158 -7.96 -16.81 31.06
CA ASN A 158 -9.25 -16.12 30.98
C ASN A 158 -10.03 -16.59 29.73
N PRO A 159 -11.36 -16.83 29.81
CA PRO A 159 -12.20 -17.06 28.63
C PRO A 159 -12.08 -15.99 27.54
N ASP A 160 -11.88 -14.72 27.91
CA ASP A 160 -11.69 -13.65 26.91
C ASP A 160 -10.39 -13.84 26.11
N GLU A 161 -9.31 -14.29 26.76
CA GLU A 161 -8.02 -14.55 26.12
C GLU A 161 -8.10 -15.79 25.21
N LEU A 162 -8.86 -16.82 25.61
CA LEU A 162 -9.08 -18.02 24.79
C LEU A 162 -9.61 -17.67 23.39
N ILE A 163 -10.55 -16.73 23.30
CA ILE A 163 -11.12 -16.28 22.03
C ILE A 163 -10.02 -15.72 21.11
N ASP A 164 -9.12 -14.91 21.65
CA ASP A 164 -8.01 -14.32 20.88
C ASP A 164 -6.98 -15.36 20.46
N VAL A 165 -6.66 -16.32 21.33
CA VAL A 165 -5.74 -17.42 21.02
C VAL A 165 -6.31 -18.29 19.90
N VAL A 166 -7.58 -18.68 19.99
CA VAL A 166 -8.26 -19.47 18.95
C VAL A 166 -8.29 -18.71 17.62
N ARG A 167 -8.72 -17.43 17.62
CA ARG A 167 -8.71 -16.59 16.41
C ARG A 167 -7.32 -16.41 15.82
N SER A 168 -6.31 -16.21 16.67
CA SER A 168 -4.91 -16.12 16.27
C SER A 168 -4.46 -17.41 15.58
N SER A 169 -4.81 -18.57 16.13
CA SER A 169 -4.45 -19.87 15.58
C SER A 169 -5.06 -20.13 14.20
N ILE A 170 -6.33 -19.78 14.01
CA ILE A 170 -7.04 -19.83 12.72
C ILE A 170 -6.37 -18.88 11.70
N GLY A 171 -5.98 -17.68 12.13
CA GLY A 171 -5.24 -16.74 11.29
C GLY A 171 -3.85 -17.28 10.89
N SER A 172 -3.14 -17.91 11.83
CA SER A 172 -1.81 -18.48 11.61
C SER A 172 -1.83 -19.61 10.57
N ILE A 173 -2.76 -20.57 10.69
CA ILE A 173 -2.89 -21.66 9.71
C ILE A 173 -3.35 -21.13 8.34
N PHE A 174 -4.21 -20.10 8.30
CA PHE A 174 -4.61 -19.44 7.06
C PHE A 174 -3.39 -18.87 6.32
N PHE A 175 -2.59 -18.03 6.99
CA PHE A 175 -1.42 -17.40 6.38
C PHE A 175 -0.33 -18.42 6.00
N ALA A 176 -0.12 -19.44 6.84
CA ALA A 176 0.81 -20.52 6.53
C ALA A 176 0.39 -21.28 5.26
N SER A 177 -0.89 -21.68 5.18
CA SER A 177 -1.45 -22.42 4.04
C SER A 177 -1.41 -21.61 2.75
N TRP A 178 -1.68 -20.30 2.86
CA TRP A 178 -1.61 -19.40 1.70
C TRP A 178 -0.17 -19.20 1.22
N ALA A 179 0.79 -19.01 2.13
CA ALA A 179 2.20 -18.90 1.78
C ALA A 179 2.77 -20.19 1.15
N ALA A 180 2.39 -21.36 1.68
CA ALA A 180 2.72 -22.66 1.09
C ALA A 180 2.13 -22.81 -0.32
N SER A 181 0.88 -22.39 -0.52
CA SER A 181 0.22 -22.40 -1.84
C SER A 181 0.94 -21.49 -2.85
N ILE A 182 1.30 -20.27 -2.46
CA ILE A 182 2.01 -19.33 -3.34
C ILE A 182 3.39 -19.87 -3.71
N SER A 183 4.14 -20.38 -2.74
CA SER A 183 5.48 -20.93 -3.00
C SER A 183 5.44 -22.19 -3.87
N LEU A 184 4.42 -23.04 -3.71
CA LEU A 184 4.16 -24.18 -4.60
C LEU A 184 3.84 -23.71 -6.03
N GLY A 185 3.00 -22.68 -6.18
CA GLY A 185 2.69 -22.07 -7.47
C GLY A 185 3.92 -21.52 -8.19
N VAL A 186 4.83 -20.87 -7.46
CA VAL A 186 6.11 -20.39 -8.02
C VAL A 186 6.98 -21.58 -8.46
N LEU A 187 7.09 -22.63 -7.64
CA LEU A 187 7.83 -23.84 -8.01
C LEU A 187 7.28 -24.48 -9.30
N LEU A 188 5.96 -24.64 -9.40
CA LEU A 188 5.30 -25.21 -10.57
C LEU A 188 5.51 -24.35 -11.82
N THR A 189 5.36 -23.04 -11.68
CA THR A 189 5.59 -22.08 -12.76
C THR A 189 7.01 -22.24 -13.33
N LEU A 190 8.01 -22.30 -12.45
CA LEU A 190 9.41 -22.47 -12.86
C LEU A 190 9.70 -23.88 -13.42
N ALA A 191 9.04 -24.92 -12.91
CA ALA A 191 9.21 -26.30 -13.38
C ALA A 191 8.55 -26.56 -14.75
N MET A 192 7.43 -25.88 -15.05
CA MET A 192 6.71 -26.00 -16.32
C MET A 192 7.28 -25.12 -17.43
N ARG A 193 8.02 -24.07 -17.08
CA ARG A 193 8.62 -23.11 -18.04
C ARG A 193 9.49 -23.83 -19.08
N GLY A 194 9.18 -23.62 -20.36
CA GLY A 194 9.88 -24.17 -21.52
C GLY A 194 9.70 -25.67 -21.75
N ARG A 195 8.96 -26.36 -20.89
CA ARG A 195 8.60 -27.79 -21.03
C ARG A 195 7.15 -27.98 -21.41
N PHE A 196 6.29 -27.27 -20.69
CA PHE A 196 4.84 -27.38 -20.78
C PHE A 196 4.16 -26.02 -20.95
N ALA A 197 4.87 -24.92 -20.67
CA ALA A 197 4.38 -23.57 -20.90
C ALA A 197 5.43 -22.78 -21.68
N THR A 198 4.98 -22.01 -22.67
CA THR A 198 5.88 -21.10 -23.40
C THR A 198 6.44 -20.03 -22.46
N PRO A 199 7.77 -19.79 -22.45
CA PRO A 199 8.38 -18.74 -21.65
C PRO A 199 7.75 -17.38 -21.95
N GLY A 200 7.31 -16.68 -20.91
CA GLY A 200 6.73 -15.35 -21.07
C GLY A 200 7.73 -14.29 -21.49
N THR A 201 7.21 -13.27 -22.16
CA THR A 201 7.93 -12.07 -22.62
C THR A 201 7.83 -10.90 -21.64
N GLY A 202 7.24 -11.13 -20.46
CA GLY A 202 7.08 -10.12 -19.41
C GLY A 202 8.42 -9.67 -18.81
N SER A 203 8.48 -8.44 -18.29
CA SER A 203 9.74 -7.87 -17.76
C SER A 203 10.32 -8.66 -16.59
N TRP A 204 9.47 -9.29 -15.77
CA TRP A 204 9.91 -10.02 -14.58
C TRP A 204 10.60 -11.34 -14.91
N PHE A 205 10.24 -11.99 -16.03
CA PHE A 205 10.73 -13.33 -16.36
C PHE A 205 11.45 -13.38 -17.72
N SER A 206 11.67 -12.25 -18.38
CA SER A 206 12.36 -12.17 -19.69
C SER A 206 13.82 -12.63 -19.63
N ASP A 207 14.49 -12.33 -18.51
CA ASP A 207 15.92 -12.59 -18.33
C ASP A 207 16.20 -14.03 -17.86
N LEU A 208 15.15 -14.81 -17.59
CA LEU A 208 15.28 -16.21 -17.19
C LEU A 208 15.47 -17.12 -18.41
N PRO A 209 16.28 -18.19 -18.28
CA PRO A 209 16.43 -19.18 -19.34
C PRO A 209 15.08 -19.83 -19.70
N SER A 210 14.95 -20.33 -20.93
CA SER A 210 13.74 -21.00 -21.40
C SER A 210 13.39 -22.22 -20.54
N ILE A 211 14.39 -22.99 -20.13
CA ILE A 211 14.26 -24.08 -19.16
C ILE A 211 15.09 -23.72 -17.94
N MET A 212 14.48 -23.78 -16.76
CA MET A 212 15.16 -23.44 -15.52
C MET A 212 16.25 -24.45 -15.17
N PRO A 213 17.44 -23.99 -14.73
CA PRO A 213 18.51 -24.87 -14.29
C PRO A 213 18.14 -25.55 -12.96
N ASN A 214 18.73 -26.72 -12.70
CA ASN A 214 18.48 -27.49 -11.48
C ASN A 214 18.66 -26.66 -10.20
N ALA A 215 19.67 -25.77 -10.16
CA ALA A 215 19.89 -24.88 -9.01
C ALA A 215 18.68 -23.97 -8.73
N GLY A 216 18.02 -23.44 -9.76
CA GLY A 216 16.83 -22.59 -9.60
C GLY A 216 15.62 -23.38 -9.10
N ILE A 217 15.45 -24.61 -9.60
CA ILE A 217 14.40 -25.52 -9.11
C ILE A 217 14.66 -25.92 -7.66
N ILE A 218 15.91 -26.24 -7.28
CA ILE A 218 16.29 -26.57 -5.90
C ILE A 218 15.99 -25.40 -4.96
N THR A 219 16.32 -24.16 -5.36
CA THR A 219 15.98 -22.97 -4.56
C THR A 219 14.46 -22.83 -4.39
N ALA A 220 13.68 -22.98 -5.46
CA ALA A 220 12.22 -22.91 -5.40
C ALA A 220 11.62 -24.03 -4.52
N THR A 221 12.16 -25.25 -4.60
CA THR A 221 11.76 -26.38 -3.74
C THR A 221 12.12 -26.10 -2.29
N ALA A 222 13.30 -25.56 -1.99
CA ALA A 222 13.69 -25.19 -0.64
C ALA A 222 12.76 -24.12 -0.06
N VAL A 223 12.38 -23.11 -0.85
CA VAL A 223 11.40 -22.10 -0.44
C VAL A 223 10.04 -22.73 -0.16
N PHE A 224 9.56 -23.63 -1.02
CA PHE A 224 8.30 -24.35 -0.79
C PHE A 224 8.34 -25.19 0.50
N VAL A 225 9.40 -25.99 0.70
CA VAL A 225 9.56 -26.84 1.91
C VAL A 225 9.57 -25.98 3.18
N VAL A 226 10.29 -24.85 3.17
CA VAL A 226 10.31 -23.91 4.29
C VAL A 226 8.92 -23.37 4.63
N ASN A 227 8.10 -23.05 3.62
CA ASN A 227 6.74 -22.56 3.83
C ASN A 227 5.73 -23.68 4.13
N LEU A 228 6.07 -24.94 3.85
CA LEU A 228 5.26 -26.11 4.18
C LEU A 228 5.38 -26.49 5.67
N ILE A 229 6.55 -26.27 6.29
CA ILE A 229 6.81 -26.64 7.69
C ILE A 229 5.79 -26.02 8.67
N PRO A 230 5.49 -24.71 8.64
CA PRO A 230 4.49 -24.14 9.55
C PRO A 230 3.11 -24.75 9.38
N VAL A 231 2.71 -25.08 8.15
CA VAL A 231 1.40 -25.69 7.88
C VAL A 231 1.31 -27.07 8.52
N ILE A 232 2.31 -27.93 8.26
CA ILE A 232 2.33 -29.28 8.81
C ILE A 232 2.36 -29.23 10.34
N TRP A 233 3.22 -28.37 10.92
CA TRP A 233 3.36 -28.31 12.37
C TRP A 233 2.10 -27.79 13.06
N LEU A 234 1.50 -26.70 12.55
CA LEU A 234 0.24 -26.20 13.08
C LEU A 234 -0.87 -27.26 12.96
N SER A 235 -0.93 -27.98 11.84
CA SER A 235 -1.88 -29.09 11.65
C SER A 235 -1.64 -30.30 12.56
N THR A 236 -0.51 -30.40 13.27
CA THR A 236 -0.26 -31.52 14.21
C THR A 236 -0.60 -31.19 15.66
N PHE A 237 -0.97 -29.95 15.97
CA PHE A 237 -1.39 -29.61 17.33
C PHE A 237 -2.84 -30.01 17.57
N ASP A 238 -3.04 -30.63 18.72
CA ASP A 238 -4.37 -30.96 19.22
C ASP A 238 -4.83 -29.96 20.30
N ASP A 239 -3.93 -29.26 21.00
CA ASP A 239 -4.27 -28.45 22.18
C ASP A 239 -3.97 -26.93 22.01
N VAL A 240 -4.84 -26.09 22.59
CA VAL A 240 -4.70 -24.62 22.53
C VAL A 240 -3.47 -24.11 23.28
N THR A 241 -3.08 -24.78 24.37
CA THR A 241 -1.99 -24.32 25.25
C THR A 241 -0.63 -24.43 24.57
N SER A 242 -0.38 -25.46 23.77
CA SER A 242 0.83 -25.59 22.96
C SER A 242 0.97 -24.49 21.90
N TYR A 243 -0.15 -24.06 21.31
CA TYR A 243 -0.16 -22.94 20.38
C TYR A 243 0.18 -21.61 21.08
N ASP A 244 -0.46 -21.31 22.22
CA ASP A 244 -0.23 -20.07 22.97
C ASP A 244 1.21 -19.94 23.48
N ASN A 245 1.82 -21.06 23.88
CA ASN A 245 3.23 -21.11 24.27
C ASN A 245 4.21 -21.06 23.09
N HIS A 246 3.72 -20.91 21.85
CA HIS A 246 4.52 -20.80 20.62
C HIS A 246 5.47 -22.00 20.41
N LEU A 247 5.03 -23.23 20.71
CA LEU A 247 5.85 -24.44 20.61
C LEU A 247 6.04 -24.97 19.17
N TYR A 248 6.13 -24.07 18.18
CA TYR A 248 6.22 -24.40 16.76
C TYR A 248 7.04 -23.40 15.94
N LEU A 249 7.49 -23.85 14.76
CA LEU A 249 8.04 -22.94 13.74
C LEU A 249 6.91 -22.28 12.95
N GLY A 250 6.57 -21.04 13.30
CA GLY A 250 5.50 -20.29 12.65
C GLY A 250 5.86 -19.63 11.32
N SER A 251 4.87 -18.93 10.75
CA SER A 251 4.99 -18.20 9.48
C SER A 251 6.11 -17.14 9.50
N VAL A 252 6.39 -16.51 10.65
CA VAL A 252 7.49 -15.54 10.78
C VAL A 252 8.84 -16.21 10.54
N TRP A 253 9.08 -17.39 11.13
CA TRP A 253 10.29 -18.16 10.88
C TRP A 253 10.41 -18.53 9.41
N ALA A 254 9.32 -18.99 8.77
CA ALA A 254 9.32 -19.34 7.35
C ALA A 254 9.63 -18.17 6.42
N ILE A 255 9.17 -16.95 6.74
CA ILE A 255 9.49 -15.73 6.00
C ILE A 255 11.00 -15.45 6.06
N PHE A 256 11.60 -15.46 7.26
CA PHE A 256 13.04 -15.21 7.40
C PHE A 256 13.87 -16.34 6.76
N ALA A 257 13.46 -17.59 6.92
CA ALA A 257 14.10 -18.73 6.26
C ALA A 257 14.03 -18.61 4.73
N THR A 258 12.91 -18.15 4.17
CA THR A 258 12.76 -17.87 2.74
C THR A 258 13.74 -16.79 2.28
N ILE A 259 13.88 -15.69 3.04
CA ILE A 259 14.86 -14.63 2.75
C ILE A 259 16.29 -15.18 2.76
N VAL A 260 16.63 -16.01 3.75
CA VAL A 260 17.94 -16.66 3.85
C VAL A 260 18.19 -17.57 2.66
N VAL A 261 17.24 -18.42 2.27
CA VAL A 261 17.37 -19.31 1.10
C VAL A 261 17.61 -18.51 -0.18
N ILE A 262 16.85 -17.44 -0.41
CA ILE A 262 17.02 -16.55 -1.58
C ILE A 262 18.39 -15.85 -1.52
N PHE A 263 18.82 -15.37 -0.36
CA PHE A 263 20.11 -14.70 -0.17
C PHE A 263 21.29 -15.65 -0.40
N VAL A 264 21.20 -16.89 0.07
CA VAL A 264 22.21 -17.93 -0.17
C VAL A 264 22.26 -18.28 -1.66
N SER A 265 21.10 -18.39 -2.33
CA SER A 265 21.04 -18.56 -3.79
C SER A 265 21.67 -17.39 -4.54
N PHE A 266 21.47 -16.15 -4.06
CA PHE A 266 22.13 -14.96 -4.59
C PHE A 266 23.64 -15.01 -4.42
N CYS A 267 24.14 -15.33 -3.23
CA CYS A 267 25.57 -15.49 -2.96
C CYS A 267 26.19 -16.56 -3.87
N ASN A 268 25.49 -17.68 -4.07
CA ASN A 268 25.91 -18.74 -4.98
C ASN A 268 26.01 -18.24 -6.43
N SER A 269 25.05 -17.42 -6.88
CA SER A 269 25.06 -16.83 -8.22
C SER A 269 26.22 -15.84 -8.44
N GLU A 270 26.65 -15.14 -7.39
CA GLU A 270 27.79 -14.19 -7.42
C GLU A 270 29.14 -14.85 -7.11
N ARG A 271 29.19 -16.17 -6.87
CA ARG A 271 30.39 -16.92 -6.41
C ARG A 271 30.88 -16.51 -5.00
N TRP A 272 30.02 -15.90 -4.21
CA TRP A 272 30.28 -15.55 -2.80
C TRP A 272 29.98 -16.74 -1.89
N HIS A 273 30.53 -17.91 -2.23
CA HIS A 273 30.22 -19.17 -1.55
C HIS A 273 30.52 -19.12 -0.05
N VAL A 274 31.61 -18.45 0.36
CA VAL A 274 31.98 -18.30 1.78
C VAL A 274 30.89 -17.55 2.55
N LEU A 275 30.43 -16.40 2.03
CA LEU A 275 29.38 -15.60 2.66
C LEU A 275 28.06 -16.38 2.72
N GLY A 276 27.68 -17.02 1.62
CA GLY A 276 26.48 -17.85 1.55
C GLY A 276 26.50 -19.01 2.54
N THR A 277 27.62 -19.73 2.64
CA THR A 277 27.79 -20.84 3.59
C THR A 277 27.72 -20.36 5.04
N VAL A 278 28.37 -19.25 5.38
CA VAL A 278 28.30 -18.67 6.74
C VAL A 278 26.87 -18.30 7.10
N VAL A 279 26.15 -17.59 6.22
CA VAL A 279 24.75 -17.21 6.50
C VAL A 279 23.84 -18.43 6.62
N ALA A 280 23.97 -19.41 5.71
CA ALA A 280 23.20 -20.65 5.76
C ALA A 280 23.43 -21.43 7.05
N LEU A 281 24.70 -21.62 7.43
CA LEU A 281 25.06 -22.34 8.66
C LEU A 281 24.52 -21.63 9.89
N ASN A 282 24.68 -20.32 10.00
CA ASN A 282 24.19 -19.58 11.17
C ASN A 282 22.66 -19.58 11.25
N TRP A 283 21.94 -19.60 10.12
CA TRP A 283 20.48 -19.76 10.13
C TRP A 283 20.03 -21.16 10.57
N VAL A 284 20.73 -22.21 10.13
CA VAL A 284 20.49 -23.58 10.61
C VAL A 284 20.77 -23.67 12.11
N MET A 285 21.87 -23.06 12.57
CA MET A 285 22.21 -23.02 13.99
C MET A 285 21.17 -22.27 14.82
N TYR A 286 20.70 -21.12 14.33
CA TYR A 286 19.60 -20.37 14.94
C TYR A 286 18.33 -21.22 15.02
N THR A 287 17.99 -21.93 13.94
CA THR A 287 16.81 -22.81 13.91
C THR A 287 16.96 -23.96 14.91
N LEU A 288 18.12 -24.61 15.01
CA LEU A 288 18.36 -25.69 15.97
C LEU A 288 18.29 -25.21 17.43
N ALA A 289 18.86 -24.03 17.72
CA ALA A 289 18.76 -23.42 19.04
C ALA A 289 17.31 -23.09 19.37
N HIS A 290 16.59 -22.50 18.42
CA HIS A 290 15.19 -22.16 18.59
C HIS A 290 14.30 -23.40 18.79
N LEU A 291 14.58 -24.52 18.09
CA LEU A 291 13.90 -25.79 18.31
C LEU A 291 14.07 -26.29 19.75
N GLN A 292 15.26 -26.14 20.33
CA GLN A 292 15.53 -26.48 21.72
C GLN A 292 14.85 -25.52 22.70
N GLU A 293 14.82 -24.22 22.41
CA GLU A 293 14.09 -23.21 23.21
C GLU A 293 12.59 -23.51 23.29
N ILE A 294 11.99 -23.97 22.19
CA ILE A 294 10.57 -24.35 22.14
C ILE A 294 10.31 -25.80 22.59
N GLY A 295 11.28 -26.44 23.24
CA GLY A 295 11.08 -27.73 23.94
C GLY A 295 11.32 -29.00 23.12
N ASN A 296 11.93 -28.92 21.93
CA ASN A 296 12.31 -30.12 21.18
C ASN A 296 13.67 -30.64 21.64
N ASP A 297 13.72 -31.93 22.01
CA ASP A 297 14.97 -32.58 22.37
C ASP A 297 15.89 -32.75 21.15
N LEU A 298 17.09 -32.15 21.23
CA LEU A 298 18.12 -32.39 20.22
C LEU A 298 18.80 -33.75 20.47
N PRO A 299 19.33 -34.41 19.41
CA PRO A 299 19.95 -35.75 19.51
C PRO A 299 21.14 -35.83 20.47
N LEU A 300 21.78 -34.68 20.78
CA LEU A 300 22.96 -34.60 21.63
C LEU A 300 22.55 -33.97 22.96
N SER A 301 22.47 -34.79 24.02
CA SER A 301 21.92 -34.37 25.32
C SER A 301 22.66 -33.20 25.97
N GLN A 302 23.94 -32.99 25.63
CA GLN A 302 24.71 -31.84 26.11
C GLN A 302 24.22 -30.50 25.54
N LEU A 303 23.46 -30.50 24.42
CA LEU A 303 22.87 -29.28 23.84
C LEU A 303 21.54 -28.88 24.49
N ASN A 304 20.89 -29.80 25.23
CA ASN A 304 19.58 -29.57 25.84
C ASN A 304 19.66 -29.03 27.29
N GLY A 305 20.88 -28.89 27.86
CA GLY A 305 21.06 -28.44 29.24
C GLY A 305 21.37 -26.95 29.38
N ASP A 306 21.20 -26.40 30.59
CA ASP A 306 21.49 -24.98 30.91
C ASP A 306 22.86 -24.75 31.56
N GLY A 307 23.67 -25.81 31.70
CA GLY A 307 24.97 -25.74 32.37
C GLY A 307 26.08 -25.17 31.48
N ASN A 308 27.22 -24.85 32.10
CA ASN A 308 28.44 -24.40 31.39
C ASN A 308 28.87 -25.36 30.27
N ILE A 309 28.67 -26.68 30.45
CA ILE A 309 28.99 -27.68 29.44
C ILE A 309 28.16 -27.46 28.17
N SER A 310 26.87 -27.14 28.28
CA SER A 310 26.01 -26.82 27.14
C SER A 310 26.45 -25.55 26.45
N LEU A 311 26.71 -24.48 27.22
CA LEU A 311 27.22 -23.22 26.68
C LEU A 311 28.52 -23.41 25.87
N PHE A 312 29.49 -24.16 26.41
CA PHE A 312 30.72 -24.47 25.69
C PHE A 312 30.49 -25.39 24.49
N THR A 313 29.54 -26.33 24.57
CA THR A 313 29.19 -27.21 23.46
C THR A 313 28.58 -26.41 22.31
N TRP A 314 27.61 -25.53 22.59
CA TRP A 314 27.04 -24.61 21.60
C TRP A 314 28.10 -23.69 20.99
N PHE A 315 28.96 -23.08 21.81
CA PHE A 315 30.05 -22.23 21.32
C PHE A 315 31.01 -22.99 20.39
N LEU A 316 31.50 -24.16 20.81
CA LEU A 316 32.44 -24.96 20.03
C LEU A 316 31.78 -25.45 18.73
N LEU A 317 30.53 -25.88 18.79
CA LEU A 317 29.79 -26.34 17.63
C LEU A 317 29.59 -25.21 16.61
N VAL A 318 29.13 -24.04 17.04
CA VAL A 318 28.97 -22.86 16.16
C VAL A 318 30.32 -22.43 15.58
N PHE A 319 31.36 -22.34 16.41
CA PHE A 319 32.70 -21.94 15.99
C PHE A 319 33.28 -22.91 14.95
N TRP A 320 33.32 -24.21 15.25
CA TRP A 320 33.94 -25.21 14.37
C TRP A 320 33.13 -25.47 13.11
N LEU A 321 31.80 -25.38 13.15
CA LEU A 321 30.98 -25.44 11.94
C LEU A 321 31.22 -24.24 11.03
N ASN A 322 31.34 -23.03 11.58
CA ASN A 322 31.67 -21.85 10.78
C ASN A 322 33.10 -21.96 10.20
N VAL A 323 34.09 -22.35 11.00
CA VAL A 323 35.48 -22.55 10.52
C VAL A 323 35.53 -23.62 9.42
N GLY A 324 34.93 -24.80 9.66
CA GLY A 324 34.87 -25.88 8.68
C GLY A 324 34.12 -25.49 7.41
N GLY A 325 32.98 -24.80 7.56
CA GLY A 325 32.18 -24.27 6.46
C GLY A 325 32.97 -23.28 5.60
N MET A 326 33.67 -22.33 6.23
CA MET A 326 34.54 -21.39 5.53
C MET A 326 35.69 -22.10 4.82
N MET A 327 36.33 -23.09 5.45
CA MET A 327 37.42 -23.86 4.83
C MET A 327 36.94 -24.66 3.61
N ILE A 328 35.79 -25.33 3.71
CA ILE A 328 35.19 -26.08 2.61
C ILE A 328 34.79 -25.13 1.48
N ALA A 329 34.13 -24.02 1.80
CA ALA A 329 33.71 -23.03 0.81
C ALA A 329 34.91 -22.36 0.12
N ALA A 330 36.00 -22.09 0.85
CA ALA A 330 37.24 -21.53 0.31
C ALA A 330 38.07 -22.53 -0.51
N SER A 331 37.87 -23.84 -0.30
CA SER A 331 38.57 -24.89 -1.06
C SER A 331 38.03 -25.12 -2.48
N GLY A 332 36.94 -24.45 -2.86
CA GLY A 332 36.33 -24.54 -4.20
C GLY A 332 35.33 -25.69 -4.36
N ARG A 333 35.01 -26.40 -3.27
CA ARG A 333 34.08 -27.54 -3.30
C ARG A 333 32.64 -27.18 -3.67
N PHE A 334 32.21 -25.95 -3.40
CA PHE A 334 30.88 -25.46 -3.77
C PHE A 334 30.85 -24.75 -5.14
N GLY A 335 31.97 -24.69 -5.85
CA GLY A 335 32.11 -24.01 -7.12
C GLY A 335 33.36 -23.12 -7.20
N ASP A 336 33.49 -22.45 -8.34
CA ASP A 336 34.57 -21.50 -8.59
C ASP A 336 34.40 -20.25 -7.69
N ILE A 337 35.45 -19.89 -6.95
CA ILE A 337 35.46 -18.76 -5.99
C ILE A 337 36.07 -17.50 -6.63
N SER A 338 36.62 -17.60 -7.85
CA SER A 338 37.22 -16.46 -8.51
C SER A 338 36.17 -15.35 -8.72
N PRO A 339 36.49 -14.08 -8.37
CA PRO A 339 35.56 -12.97 -8.55
C PRO A 339 35.08 -12.90 -10.00
N ARG A 340 33.75 -12.82 -10.18
CA ARG A 340 33.19 -12.65 -11.53
C ARG A 340 33.61 -11.29 -12.08
N ARG A 341 33.98 -11.26 -13.36
CA ARG A 341 34.21 -10.00 -14.10
C ARG A 341 32.90 -9.26 -14.37
N ASP A 342 31.86 -10.03 -14.70
CA ASP A 342 30.50 -9.53 -14.96
C ASP A 342 29.53 -9.99 -13.88
N ASN A 343 28.56 -9.13 -13.55
CA ASN A 343 27.46 -9.44 -12.64
C ASN A 343 26.69 -10.69 -13.10
N SER A 344 26.22 -11.50 -12.15
CA SER A 344 25.34 -12.64 -12.45
C SER A 344 23.99 -12.18 -13.05
N GLU A 345 23.31 -13.10 -13.74
CA GLU A 345 21.95 -12.84 -14.24
C GLU A 345 20.98 -12.48 -13.12
N PHE A 346 21.10 -13.13 -11.95
CA PHE A 346 20.31 -12.75 -10.77
C PHE A 346 20.56 -11.31 -10.36
N ARG A 347 21.83 -10.87 -10.32
CA ARG A 347 22.17 -9.49 -9.95
C ARG A 347 21.72 -8.47 -10.98
N LYS A 348 21.81 -8.80 -12.27
CA LYS A 348 21.24 -7.96 -13.35
C LYS A 348 19.74 -7.81 -13.16
N TRP A 349 19.04 -8.92 -12.92
CA TRP A 349 17.61 -8.93 -12.65
C TRP A 349 17.26 -8.10 -11.40
N TRP A 350 17.99 -8.28 -10.30
CA TRP A 350 17.78 -7.53 -9.06
C TRP A 350 18.01 -6.03 -9.26
N ASN A 351 19.05 -5.64 -9.98
CA ASN A 351 19.30 -4.22 -10.26
C ASN A 351 18.17 -3.57 -11.06
N GLN A 352 17.51 -4.32 -11.95
CA GLN A 352 16.37 -3.83 -12.72
C GLN A 352 15.07 -3.76 -11.88
N HIS A 353 14.82 -4.76 -11.02
CA HIS A 353 13.53 -4.97 -10.37
C HIS A 353 13.47 -4.59 -8.88
N SER A 354 14.62 -4.35 -8.24
CA SER A 354 14.73 -4.06 -6.79
C SER A 354 13.83 -2.92 -6.31
N TYR A 355 13.65 -1.87 -7.12
CA TYR A 355 12.74 -0.78 -6.77
C TYR A 355 11.30 -1.27 -6.56
N GLY A 356 10.77 -2.06 -7.50
CA GLY A 356 9.42 -2.60 -7.40
C GLY A 356 9.28 -3.54 -6.21
N VAL A 357 10.21 -4.51 -6.10
CA VAL A 357 10.21 -5.52 -5.03
C VAL A 357 10.26 -4.87 -3.64
N MET A 358 11.20 -3.95 -3.42
CA MET A 358 11.40 -3.36 -2.09
C MET A 358 10.29 -2.39 -1.70
N VAL A 359 9.68 -1.66 -2.66
CA VAL A 359 8.54 -0.78 -2.37
C VAL A 359 7.27 -1.59 -2.10
N SER A 360 7.03 -2.67 -2.85
CA SER A 360 5.93 -3.60 -2.58
C SER A 360 6.08 -4.29 -1.23
N LEU A 361 7.30 -4.70 -0.87
CA LEU A 361 7.58 -5.27 0.44
C LEU A 361 7.36 -4.24 1.57
N ALA A 362 7.82 -3.00 1.38
CA ALA A 362 7.57 -1.92 2.35
C ALA A 362 6.06 -1.65 2.53
N LEU A 363 5.28 -1.69 1.45
CA LEU A 363 3.81 -1.57 1.51
C LEU A 363 3.17 -2.71 2.30
N PHE A 364 3.59 -3.96 2.03
CA PHE A 364 3.10 -5.13 2.77
C PHE A 364 3.44 -5.04 4.26
N VAL A 365 4.69 -4.73 4.60
CA VAL A 365 5.13 -4.55 5.99
C VAL A 365 4.40 -3.39 6.66
N ALA A 366 4.18 -2.28 5.95
CA ALA A 366 3.42 -1.15 6.47
C ALA A 366 2.00 -1.55 6.88
N LEU A 367 1.32 -2.38 6.09
CA LEU A 367 0.00 -2.90 6.40
C LEU A 367 0.06 -3.90 7.57
N ALA A 368 1.00 -4.86 7.52
CA ALA A 368 1.14 -5.89 8.56
C ALA A 368 1.38 -5.27 9.95
N VAL A 369 2.23 -4.25 10.06
CA VAL A 369 2.51 -3.59 11.34
C VAL A 369 1.31 -2.79 11.87
N ARG A 370 0.49 -2.21 10.98
CA ARG A 370 -0.70 -1.44 11.39
C ARG A 370 -1.85 -2.34 11.84
N VAL A 371 -1.92 -3.56 11.31
CA VAL A 371 -3.02 -4.50 11.56
C VAL A 371 -2.68 -5.52 12.64
N GLY A 372 -1.50 -6.14 12.59
CA GLY A 372 -1.19 -7.37 13.32
C GLY A 372 -1.39 -7.31 14.83
N TRP A 373 -1.02 -6.19 15.47
CA TRP A 373 -1.14 -6.02 16.93
C TRP A 373 -2.50 -5.48 17.38
N ASN A 374 -3.33 -4.98 16.47
CA ASN A 374 -4.56 -4.26 16.83
C ASN A 374 -5.83 -5.00 16.42
N VAL A 375 -5.75 -5.96 15.50
CA VAL A 375 -6.94 -6.66 14.97
C VAL A 375 -7.65 -7.52 16.02
N LEU A 376 -6.92 -8.34 16.79
CA LEU A 376 -7.52 -9.20 17.81
C LEU A 376 -8.11 -8.37 18.96
N PRO A 377 -7.37 -7.43 19.58
CA PRO A 377 -7.93 -6.59 20.65
C PRO A 377 -9.14 -5.76 20.19
N ALA A 378 -9.14 -5.28 18.94
CA ALA A 378 -10.27 -4.52 18.40
C ALA A 378 -11.52 -5.37 18.13
N MET A 379 -11.38 -6.69 17.98
CA MET A 379 -12.51 -7.62 17.80
C MET A 379 -12.98 -8.26 19.10
N ASN A 380 -12.26 -8.02 20.21
CA ASN A 380 -12.49 -8.68 21.49
C ASN A 380 -12.10 -7.74 22.65
N ALA A 381 -12.93 -6.71 22.84
CA ALA A 381 -12.73 -5.71 23.88
C ALA A 381 -12.73 -6.35 25.28
N ALA A 382 -11.70 -6.05 26.08
CA ALA A 382 -11.56 -6.60 27.43
C ALA A 382 -12.82 -6.37 28.28
N GLY A 383 -13.40 -7.46 28.81
CA GLY A 383 -14.58 -7.43 29.68
C GLY A 383 -15.93 -7.27 28.99
N THR A 384 -15.99 -6.98 27.69
CA THR A 384 -17.28 -6.97 26.93
C THR A 384 -17.33 -7.99 25.80
N GLY A 385 -16.18 -8.40 25.25
CA GLY A 385 -16.10 -9.31 24.11
C GLY A 385 -16.61 -8.73 22.79
N LEU A 386 -16.88 -7.42 22.75
CA LEU A 386 -17.39 -6.70 21.58
C LEU A 386 -16.27 -6.02 20.79
N TRP A 387 -16.63 -5.30 19.72
CA TRP A 387 -15.70 -4.47 18.99
C TRP A 387 -15.21 -3.28 19.84
N ASP A 388 -13.92 -2.95 19.71
CA ASP A 388 -13.30 -1.77 20.29
C ASP A 388 -12.57 -0.93 19.23
N MET A 389 -12.36 0.34 19.56
CA MET A 389 -11.59 1.28 18.74
C MET A 389 -10.54 1.99 19.59
N SER A 390 -9.34 2.09 19.04
CA SER A 390 -8.24 2.88 19.61
C SER A 390 -8.43 4.36 19.27
N GLY A 391 -7.69 5.26 19.94
CA GLY A 391 -7.69 6.71 19.65
C GLY A 391 -8.70 7.56 20.41
N GLY A 392 -9.29 7.03 21.48
CA GLY A 392 -10.20 7.79 22.33
C GLY A 392 -11.57 8.00 21.70
N SER A 393 -12.19 9.16 21.94
CA SER A 393 -13.60 9.40 21.61
C SER A 393 -13.88 9.67 20.13
N ASP A 394 -12.90 10.13 19.37
CA ASP A 394 -13.11 10.61 18.00
C ASP A 394 -13.51 9.50 17.02
N PRO A 395 -12.87 8.32 17.04
CA PRO A 395 -13.29 7.13 16.29
C PRO A 395 -14.71 6.66 16.60
N TRP A 396 -15.14 6.73 17.87
CA TRP A 396 -16.52 6.39 18.25
C TRP A 396 -17.54 7.36 17.65
N TYR A 397 -17.23 8.66 17.61
CA TYR A 397 -18.09 9.61 16.92
C TYR A 397 -18.10 9.37 15.40
N MET A 398 -16.96 8.98 14.80
CA MET A 398 -16.93 8.59 13.39
C MET A 398 -17.80 7.37 13.10
N LYS A 399 -17.75 6.35 13.96
CA LYS A 399 -18.62 5.17 13.84
C LYS A 399 -20.10 5.53 13.85
N ARG A 400 -20.54 6.42 14.76
CA ARG A 400 -21.92 6.95 14.77
C ARG A 400 -22.29 7.62 13.44
N VAL A 401 -21.41 8.47 12.89
CA VAL A 401 -21.64 9.14 11.60
C VAL A 401 -21.75 8.11 10.47
N VAL A 402 -20.89 7.08 10.46
CA VAL A 402 -20.91 6.01 9.46
C VAL A 402 -22.20 5.19 9.54
N ASP A 403 -22.63 4.81 10.74
CA ASP A 403 -23.87 4.06 10.94
C ASP A 403 -25.09 4.85 10.44
N TYR A 404 -25.11 6.16 10.72
CA TYR A 404 -26.14 7.05 10.17
C TYR A 404 -26.11 7.08 8.64
N ILE A 405 -24.94 7.18 8.01
CA ILE A 405 -24.81 7.15 6.54
C ILE A 405 -25.33 5.83 5.96
N VAL A 406 -25.03 4.70 6.61
CA VAL A 406 -25.46 3.39 6.13
C VAL A 406 -26.97 3.21 6.26
N LEU A 407 -27.58 3.70 7.34
CA LEU A 407 -29.02 3.61 7.59
C LEU A 407 -29.82 4.60 6.74
N GLU A 408 -29.47 5.89 6.81
CA GLU A 408 -30.26 7.00 6.23
C GLU A 408 -29.82 7.38 4.83
N ARG A 409 -28.72 6.81 4.33
CA ARG A 409 -28.12 7.14 3.02
C ARG A 409 -27.83 8.63 2.85
N SER A 410 -27.58 9.32 3.97
CA SER A 410 -27.35 10.76 4.02
C SER A 410 -26.23 11.12 5.00
N HIS A 411 -25.57 12.25 4.78
CA HIS A 411 -24.49 12.70 5.66
C HIS A 411 -25.07 13.30 6.95
N LEU A 412 -24.60 12.85 8.12
CA LEU A 412 -25.02 13.39 9.41
C LEU A 412 -24.47 14.81 9.59
N ILE A 413 -25.31 15.82 9.39
CA ILE A 413 -24.96 17.25 9.54
C ILE A 413 -25.37 17.78 10.92
N VAL A 414 -26.56 17.41 11.39
CA VAL A 414 -27.13 17.88 12.65
C VAL A 414 -27.34 16.68 13.56
N ASP A 415 -26.74 16.72 14.75
CA ASP A 415 -26.76 15.62 15.71
C ASP A 415 -27.34 16.10 17.04
N ALA A 416 -28.56 15.64 17.34
CA ALA A 416 -29.28 16.01 18.55
C ALA A 416 -28.67 15.38 19.82
N ASP A 417 -27.98 14.24 19.69
CA ASP A 417 -27.45 13.52 20.86
C ASP A 417 -26.07 14.02 21.28
N ARG A 418 -25.40 14.79 20.40
CA ARG A 418 -24.02 15.23 20.63
C ARG A 418 -23.89 16.25 21.78
N ALA A 419 -24.92 17.04 22.08
CA ALA A 419 -24.84 18.10 23.09
C ALA A 419 -26.12 18.24 23.93
N TYR A 420 -26.76 17.12 24.28
CA TYR A 420 -28.06 17.10 24.96
C TYR A 420 -28.09 18.01 26.22
N PRO A 421 -29.15 18.83 26.42
CA PRO A 421 -30.38 18.94 25.61
C PRO A 421 -30.28 19.88 24.40
N MET A 422 -29.09 20.44 24.12
CA MET A 422 -28.85 21.24 22.93
C MET A 422 -28.58 20.35 21.71
N VAL A 423 -28.84 20.89 20.53
CA VAL A 423 -28.44 20.28 19.26
C VAL A 423 -27.04 20.78 18.89
N ALA A 424 -26.18 19.91 18.37
CA ALA A 424 -24.88 20.31 17.83
C ALA A 424 -24.73 19.91 16.37
N ILE A 425 -23.99 20.71 15.62
CA ILE A 425 -23.63 20.37 14.24
C ILE A 425 -22.45 19.40 14.23
N ASN A 426 -22.42 18.54 13.21
CA ASN A 426 -21.24 17.78 12.81
C ASN A 426 -20.54 18.53 11.67
N PRO A 427 -19.47 19.29 11.96
CA PRO A 427 -18.80 20.04 10.93
C PRO A 427 -17.69 19.22 10.23
N ARG A 428 -17.59 17.91 10.50
CA ARG A 428 -16.58 17.04 9.92
C ARG A 428 -16.86 16.84 8.42
N PRO A 429 -15.84 17.00 7.55
CA PRO A 429 -15.98 16.77 6.12
C PRO A 429 -16.42 15.34 5.77
N PRO A 430 -17.15 15.13 4.66
CA PRO A 430 -17.91 13.90 4.46
C PRO A 430 -17.09 12.70 3.93
N LEU A 431 -16.08 12.94 3.11
CA LEU A 431 -15.51 11.91 2.25
C LEU A 431 -14.80 10.80 3.02
N PHE A 432 -14.21 11.12 4.17
CA PHE A 432 -13.64 10.08 5.04
C PHE A 432 -14.73 9.13 5.54
N SER A 433 -15.77 9.62 6.21
CA SER A 433 -16.86 8.79 6.72
C SER A 433 -17.62 8.05 5.62
N TRP A 434 -17.83 8.69 4.46
CA TRP A 434 -18.43 8.01 3.31
C TRP A 434 -17.55 6.90 2.74
N SER A 435 -16.22 7.07 2.74
CA SER A 435 -15.32 5.98 2.33
C SER A 435 -15.44 4.76 3.25
N LEU A 436 -15.61 4.98 4.56
CA LEU A 436 -15.84 3.91 5.53
C LEU A 436 -17.21 3.24 5.32
N ALA A 437 -18.26 4.03 5.12
CA ALA A 437 -19.61 3.51 4.89
C ALA A 437 -19.69 2.70 3.59
N LEU A 438 -19.15 3.23 2.49
CA LEU A 438 -19.11 2.53 1.20
C LEU A 438 -18.24 1.28 1.26
N GLY A 439 -17.14 1.30 2.01
CA GLY A 439 -16.33 0.10 2.27
C GLY A 439 -17.13 -0.99 2.99
N GLY A 440 -17.95 -0.63 3.98
CA GLY A 440 -18.80 -1.58 4.71
C GLY A 440 -19.89 -2.16 3.80
N ILE A 441 -20.58 -1.32 3.04
CA ILE A 441 -21.61 -1.75 2.09
C ILE A 441 -21.02 -2.68 1.03
N LEU A 442 -19.85 -2.32 0.47
CA LEU A 442 -19.15 -3.16 -0.51
C LEU A 442 -18.76 -4.51 0.09
N LEU A 443 -18.23 -4.51 1.32
CA LEU A 443 -17.84 -5.73 2.01
C LEU A 443 -19.05 -6.63 2.30
N SER A 444 -20.16 -6.06 2.79
CA SER A 444 -21.41 -6.80 3.01
C SER A 444 -21.93 -7.44 1.73
N TRP A 445 -21.95 -6.67 0.63
CA TRP A 445 -22.37 -7.19 -0.67
C TRP A 445 -21.44 -8.31 -1.17
N LEU A 446 -20.12 -8.13 -1.03
CA LEU A 446 -19.14 -9.08 -1.54
C LEU A 446 -19.10 -10.38 -0.75
N SER A 447 -19.09 -10.32 0.58
CA SER A 447 -18.90 -11.49 1.45
C SER A 447 -20.20 -12.13 1.95
N GLY A 448 -21.35 -11.48 1.73
CA GLY A 448 -22.63 -11.92 2.30
C GLY A 448 -22.76 -11.68 3.81
N MET A 449 -21.75 -11.08 4.46
CA MET A 449 -21.80 -10.77 5.89
C MET A 449 -22.83 -9.69 6.20
N SER A 450 -23.36 -9.70 7.43
CA SER A 450 -24.30 -8.68 7.89
C SER A 450 -23.69 -7.27 7.77
N ILE A 451 -24.53 -6.31 7.39
CA ILE A 451 -24.09 -4.92 7.19
C ILE A 451 -23.43 -4.36 8.46
N GLU A 452 -23.96 -4.68 9.63
CA GLU A 452 -23.39 -4.27 10.92
C GLU A 452 -21.94 -4.74 11.09
N THR A 453 -21.68 -6.03 10.87
CA THR A 453 -20.33 -6.61 11.00
C THR A 453 -19.38 -6.07 9.94
N SER A 454 -19.85 -5.93 8.70
CA SER A 454 -19.03 -5.42 7.60
C SER A 454 -18.63 -3.96 7.79
N VAL A 455 -19.49 -3.14 8.40
CA VAL A 455 -19.20 -1.74 8.71
C VAL A 455 -18.13 -1.65 9.79
N TRP A 456 -18.16 -2.52 10.81
CA TRP A 456 -17.09 -2.61 11.80
C TRP A 456 -15.73 -2.91 11.17
N TRP A 457 -15.66 -3.94 10.31
CA TRP A 457 -14.45 -4.26 9.55
C TRP A 457 -13.96 -3.08 8.70
N SER A 458 -14.86 -2.40 8.00
CA SER A 458 -14.50 -1.26 7.16
C SER A 458 -13.95 -0.08 7.98
N VAL A 459 -14.65 0.30 9.05
CA VAL A 459 -14.27 1.40 9.94
C VAL A 459 -12.92 1.14 10.61
N ALA A 460 -12.67 -0.10 11.04
CA ALA A 460 -11.42 -0.46 11.69
C ALA A 460 -10.25 -0.64 10.70
N ALA A 461 -10.47 -1.21 9.51
CA ALA A 461 -9.39 -1.58 8.59
C ALA A 461 -8.93 -0.46 7.65
N LEU A 462 -9.85 0.38 7.15
CA LEU A 462 -9.50 1.39 6.14
C LEU A 462 -8.44 2.40 6.58
N PRO A 463 -8.40 2.88 7.84
CA PRO A 463 -7.30 3.72 8.32
C PRO A 463 -5.93 3.06 8.15
N ALA A 464 -5.81 1.77 8.46
CA ALA A 464 -4.59 0.99 8.26
C ALA A 464 -4.22 0.84 6.78
N ILE A 465 -5.22 0.65 5.92
CA ILE A 465 -5.03 0.58 4.46
C ILE A 465 -4.55 1.94 3.91
N PHE A 466 -5.18 3.05 4.31
CA PHE A 466 -4.74 4.39 3.89
C PHE A 466 -3.32 4.70 4.38
N GLY A 467 -3.01 4.35 5.63
CA GLY A 467 -1.68 4.49 6.21
C GLY A 467 -0.61 3.64 5.53
N ALA A 468 -0.95 2.46 5.02
CA ALA A 468 -0.02 1.65 4.24
C ALA A 468 0.18 2.22 2.83
N LEU A 469 -0.90 2.66 2.16
CA LEU A 469 -0.86 3.16 0.79
C LEU A 469 0.01 4.42 0.63
N ILE A 470 0.27 5.18 1.70
CA ILE A 470 1.14 6.38 1.66
C ILE A 470 2.57 6.05 1.20
N VAL A 471 3.01 4.80 1.38
CA VAL A 471 4.33 4.32 0.94
C VAL A 471 4.54 4.60 -0.55
N LEU A 472 3.48 4.45 -1.36
CA LEU A 472 3.55 4.60 -2.82
C LEU A 472 3.86 6.04 -3.27
N PRO A 473 3.07 7.08 -2.92
CA PRO A 473 3.37 8.45 -3.32
C PRO A 473 4.69 8.96 -2.73
N ILE A 474 5.06 8.57 -1.51
CA ILE A 474 6.33 8.98 -0.87
C ILE A 474 7.53 8.37 -1.60
N ALA A 475 7.49 7.06 -1.89
CA ALA A 475 8.55 6.39 -2.65
C ALA A 475 8.68 6.99 -4.06
N ALA A 476 7.55 7.24 -4.73
CA ALA A 476 7.53 7.82 -6.08
C ALA A 476 8.06 9.27 -6.09
N LEU A 477 7.75 10.06 -5.08
CA LEU A 477 8.25 11.43 -4.91
C LEU A 477 9.78 11.43 -4.73
N ALA A 478 10.31 10.65 -3.79
CA ALA A 478 11.75 10.55 -3.53
C ALA A 478 12.52 9.96 -4.73
N ARG A 479 11.96 8.95 -5.40
CA ARG A 479 12.52 8.40 -6.65
C ARG A 479 12.67 9.47 -7.71
N LYS A 480 11.65 10.32 -7.86
CA LYS A 480 11.60 11.33 -8.91
C LYS A 480 12.53 12.52 -8.64
N LEU A 481 12.75 12.86 -7.39
CA LEU A 481 13.64 13.95 -7.00
C LEU A 481 15.12 13.55 -7.00
N HIS A 482 15.43 12.27 -6.75
CA HIS A 482 16.82 11.82 -6.62
C HIS A 482 17.11 10.54 -7.40
N SER A 483 16.66 9.37 -6.92
CA SER A 483 17.06 8.07 -7.48
C SER A 483 16.16 6.93 -7.00
N ASN A 484 16.21 5.77 -7.66
CA ASN A 484 15.51 4.56 -7.21
C ASN A 484 15.83 4.20 -5.75
N MET A 485 17.10 4.29 -5.34
CA MET A 485 17.53 4.00 -3.96
C MET A 485 16.88 4.95 -2.94
N ALA A 486 16.84 6.26 -3.26
CA ALA A 486 16.15 7.23 -2.41
C ALA A 486 14.66 6.92 -2.25
N GLY A 487 14.01 6.45 -3.32
CA GLY A 487 12.62 6.00 -3.27
C GLY A 487 12.42 4.76 -2.38
N ILE A 488 13.32 3.77 -2.47
CA ILE A 488 13.30 2.58 -1.60
C ILE A 488 13.49 2.98 -0.13
N ILE A 489 14.48 3.80 0.17
CA ILE A 489 14.74 4.26 1.54
C ILE A 489 13.52 5.02 2.07
N ALA A 490 12.97 5.97 1.31
CA ALA A 490 11.80 6.73 1.72
C ALA A 490 10.58 5.82 1.99
N ALA A 491 10.38 4.77 1.19
CA ALA A 491 9.33 3.77 1.37
C ALA A 491 9.44 3.07 2.74
N TRP A 492 10.63 2.61 3.10
CA TRP A 492 10.86 1.92 4.37
C TRP A 492 10.80 2.84 5.58
N LEU A 493 11.30 4.08 5.45
CA LEU A 493 11.24 5.05 6.53
C LEU A 493 9.79 5.41 6.88
N ILE A 494 8.91 5.64 5.89
CA ILE A 494 7.50 5.95 6.18
C ILE A 494 6.70 4.72 6.60
N ALA A 495 7.02 3.53 6.07
CA ALA A 495 6.38 2.27 6.47
C ALA A 495 6.53 2.01 7.96
N LEU A 496 7.73 2.27 8.51
CA LEU A 496 8.13 1.98 9.89
C LEU A 496 8.18 3.21 10.81
N MET A 497 7.71 4.39 10.37
CA MET A 497 7.73 5.62 11.17
C MET A 497 6.72 5.52 12.33
N PRO A 498 7.16 5.48 13.60
CA PRO A 498 6.26 5.23 14.74
C PRO A 498 5.11 6.23 14.86
N GLY A 499 5.39 7.52 14.68
CA GLY A 499 4.39 8.58 14.78
C GLY A 499 3.37 8.55 13.64
N HIS A 500 3.72 7.98 12.48
CA HIS A 500 2.73 7.76 11.44
C HIS A 500 1.93 6.49 11.71
N ILE A 501 2.57 5.41 12.18
CA ILE A 501 1.90 4.17 12.56
C ILE A 501 0.87 4.44 13.66
N SER A 502 1.21 5.19 14.71
CA SER A 502 0.31 5.46 15.84
C SER A 502 -0.95 6.24 15.45
N HIS A 503 -0.95 6.93 14.31
CA HIS A 503 -2.09 7.65 13.73
C HIS A 503 -2.71 6.93 12.51
N SER A 504 -2.40 5.65 12.31
CA SER A 504 -2.91 4.86 11.19
C SER A 504 -3.04 3.36 11.48
N THR A 505 -3.25 2.98 12.74
CA THR A 505 -3.45 1.57 13.12
C THR A 505 -4.86 1.08 12.81
N PHE A 506 -5.03 -0.24 12.75
CA PHE A 506 -6.35 -0.85 12.75
C PHE A 506 -7.13 -0.45 14.01
N GLY A 507 -8.42 -0.15 13.85
CA GLY A 507 -9.28 0.33 14.94
C GLY A 507 -9.15 1.82 15.26
N LEU A 508 -8.21 2.56 14.63
CA LEU A 508 -8.09 4.00 14.78
C LEU A 508 -8.85 4.72 13.65
N ALA A 509 -10.17 4.79 13.77
CA ALA A 509 -11.05 5.35 12.74
C ALA A 509 -11.08 6.89 12.74
N ASP A 510 -9.93 7.52 12.46
CA ASP A 510 -9.79 8.97 12.32
C ASP A 510 -9.20 9.36 10.94
N HIS A 511 -9.43 10.61 10.52
CA HIS A 511 -9.13 11.08 9.16
C HIS A 511 -7.63 11.25 8.87
N ASP A 512 -6.74 11.12 9.85
CA ASP A 512 -5.31 11.45 9.74
C ASP A 512 -4.61 10.66 8.62
N ALA A 513 -4.75 9.34 8.62
CA ALA A 513 -4.15 8.46 7.61
C ALA A 513 -4.67 8.78 6.20
N PHE A 514 -5.98 9.04 6.10
CA PHE A 514 -6.65 9.43 4.85
C PHE A 514 -6.10 10.78 4.34
N ALA A 515 -6.06 11.80 5.19
CA ALA A 515 -5.58 13.12 4.83
C ALA A 515 -4.11 13.08 4.38
N MET A 516 -3.25 12.37 5.11
CA MET A 516 -1.81 12.27 4.81
C MET A 516 -1.54 11.54 3.49
N LEU A 517 -2.30 10.48 3.18
CA LEU A 517 -2.21 9.78 1.90
C LEU A 517 -2.49 10.73 0.73
N PHE A 518 -3.63 11.41 0.73
CA PHE A 518 -4.02 12.28 -0.36
C PHE A 518 -3.17 13.56 -0.43
N LEU A 519 -2.66 14.04 0.70
CA LEU A 519 -1.68 15.11 0.74
C LEU A 519 -0.37 14.70 0.05
N ALA A 520 0.14 13.49 0.32
CA ALA A 520 1.33 12.95 -0.35
C ALA A 520 1.11 12.77 -1.86
N ILE A 521 -0.07 12.29 -2.27
CA ILE A 521 -0.46 12.17 -3.68
C ILE A 521 -0.51 13.57 -4.35
N ALA A 522 -1.05 14.57 -3.65
CA ALA A 522 -1.09 15.95 -4.15
C ALA A 522 0.30 16.50 -4.42
N PHE A 523 1.23 16.35 -3.47
CA PHE A 523 2.63 16.75 -3.64
C PHE A 523 3.34 15.99 -4.76
N TYR A 524 3.11 14.68 -4.88
CA TYR A 524 3.66 13.89 -5.98
C TYR A 524 3.22 14.41 -7.35
N TYR A 525 1.93 14.65 -7.54
CA TYR A 525 1.42 15.19 -8.80
C TYR A 525 1.89 16.63 -9.06
N TRP A 526 2.01 17.44 -8.01
CA TRP A 526 2.56 18.79 -8.13
C TRP A 526 4.03 18.77 -8.60
N VAL A 527 4.90 17.99 -7.95
CA VAL A 527 6.29 17.83 -8.39
C VAL A 527 6.37 17.25 -9.79
N LYS A 528 5.46 16.34 -10.14
CA LYS A 528 5.37 15.81 -11.50
C LYS A 528 4.99 16.87 -12.54
N ALA A 529 4.10 17.81 -12.19
CA ALA A 529 3.79 18.96 -13.02
C ALA A 529 5.01 19.88 -13.19
N MET A 530 5.68 20.25 -12.08
CA MET A 530 6.84 21.15 -12.09
C MET A 530 8.02 20.60 -12.87
N ASN A 531 8.34 19.30 -12.75
CA ASN A 531 9.43 18.68 -13.51
C ASN A 531 9.15 18.61 -15.02
N SER A 532 7.88 18.72 -15.42
CA SER A 532 7.48 18.67 -16.83
C SER A 532 7.36 20.07 -17.45
N LEU A 533 7.54 21.12 -16.65
CA LEU A 533 7.41 22.51 -17.06
C LEU A 533 8.72 22.96 -17.73
N THR A 534 8.63 23.52 -18.94
CA THR A 534 9.78 24.03 -19.69
C THR A 534 10.01 25.51 -19.37
N ASN A 535 11.26 25.97 -19.44
CA ASN A 535 11.61 27.39 -19.20
C ASN A 535 11.28 28.30 -20.41
N GLN A 536 10.38 27.90 -21.30
CA GLN A 536 10.06 28.63 -22.51
C GLN A 536 9.02 29.73 -22.22
N ARG A 537 9.13 30.86 -22.94
CA ARG A 537 8.17 31.96 -22.82
C ARG A 537 6.87 31.55 -23.49
N LEU A 538 5.75 31.72 -22.79
CA LEU A 538 4.45 31.32 -23.32
C LEU A 538 3.95 32.31 -24.38
N PHE A 539 4.20 33.60 -24.19
CA PHE A 539 3.88 34.66 -25.17
C PHE A 539 5.11 35.51 -25.46
N ASN A 540 5.17 36.13 -26.64
CA ASN A 540 6.27 37.01 -27.03
C ASN A 540 6.23 38.34 -26.26
N THR A 541 5.05 38.92 -26.08
CA THR A 541 4.84 40.18 -25.34
C THR A 541 3.92 39.98 -24.13
N PRO A 542 4.21 40.64 -23.00
CA PRO A 542 3.35 40.62 -21.82
C PRO A 542 2.21 41.64 -21.96
N SER A 543 1.12 41.42 -21.24
CA SER A 543 -0.03 42.34 -21.16
C SER A 543 -0.35 42.67 -19.70
N LEU A 544 -0.75 43.92 -19.44
CA LEU A 544 -1.19 44.38 -18.11
C LEU A 544 -2.62 43.95 -17.77
N SER A 545 -3.40 43.47 -18.74
CA SER A 545 -4.77 43.01 -18.47
C SER A 545 -4.76 41.77 -17.55
N PRO A 546 -5.62 41.69 -16.52
CA PRO A 546 -5.80 40.46 -15.73
C PRO A 546 -6.19 39.24 -16.58
N LEU A 547 -6.82 39.46 -17.73
CA LEU A 547 -7.15 38.41 -18.71
C LEU A 547 -5.89 37.72 -19.28
N TYR A 548 -4.72 38.32 -19.13
CA TYR A 548 -3.44 37.71 -19.52
C TYR A 548 -3.18 36.38 -18.81
N ILE A 549 -3.57 36.27 -17.54
CA ILE A 549 -3.46 35.01 -16.77
C ILE A 549 -4.40 33.94 -17.33
N VAL A 550 -5.64 34.32 -17.66
CA VAL A 550 -6.63 33.41 -18.27
C VAL A 550 -6.15 32.92 -19.64
N ALA A 551 -5.60 33.83 -20.46
CA ALA A 551 -4.97 33.47 -21.73
C ALA A 551 -3.77 32.52 -21.53
N GLY A 552 -2.97 32.74 -20.48
CA GLY A 552 -1.90 31.85 -20.06
C GLY A 552 -2.37 30.45 -19.71
N ILE A 553 -3.43 30.32 -18.89
CA ILE A 553 -4.03 29.03 -18.54
C ILE A 553 -4.53 28.30 -19.80
N ARG A 554 -5.26 28.99 -20.68
CA ARG A 554 -5.78 28.40 -21.92
C ARG A 554 -4.64 27.89 -22.82
N LYS A 555 -3.58 28.67 -22.95
CA LYS A 555 -2.42 28.31 -23.77
C LYS A 555 -1.59 27.17 -23.15
N MET A 556 -1.48 27.12 -21.82
CA MET A 556 -0.87 25.99 -21.12
C MET A 556 -1.62 24.68 -21.33
N TRP A 557 -2.96 24.72 -21.41
CA TRP A 557 -3.76 23.53 -21.74
C TRP A 557 -3.51 23.01 -23.17
N SER A 558 -3.28 23.91 -24.13
CA SER A 558 -3.00 23.52 -25.52
C SER A 558 -1.57 23.04 -25.76
N GLU A 559 -0.57 23.68 -25.14
CA GLU A 559 0.85 23.38 -25.42
C GLU A 559 1.50 22.47 -24.36
N HIS A 560 1.03 22.51 -23.12
CA HIS A 560 1.60 21.79 -21.98
C HIS A 560 0.55 20.99 -21.20
N THR A 561 -0.32 20.26 -21.92
CA THR A 561 -1.43 19.47 -21.34
C THR A 561 -0.99 18.54 -20.21
N LYS A 562 0.21 17.95 -20.30
CA LYS A 562 0.76 17.09 -19.23
C LYS A 562 0.98 17.85 -17.92
N VAL A 563 1.46 19.09 -17.97
CA VAL A 563 1.66 19.93 -16.77
C VAL A 563 0.31 20.24 -16.14
N MET A 564 -0.64 20.69 -16.95
CA MET A 564 -1.98 21.08 -16.48
C MET A 564 -2.76 19.89 -15.94
N ALA A 565 -2.71 18.73 -16.59
CA ALA A 565 -3.35 17.51 -16.10
C ALA A 565 -2.79 17.08 -14.73
N ASN A 566 -1.46 17.10 -14.54
CA ASN A 566 -0.87 16.79 -13.24
C ASN A 566 -1.20 17.87 -12.19
N ALA A 567 -1.27 19.15 -12.55
CA ALA A 567 -1.71 20.22 -11.65
C ALA A 567 -3.18 20.04 -11.22
N THR A 568 -4.07 19.65 -12.14
CA THR A 568 -5.46 19.29 -11.83
C THR A 568 -5.52 18.08 -10.91
N LEU A 569 -4.76 17.01 -11.16
CA LEU A 569 -4.71 15.84 -10.27
C LEU A 569 -4.20 16.19 -8.87
N ALA A 570 -3.23 17.09 -8.75
CA ALA A 570 -2.80 17.63 -7.46
C ALA A 570 -3.94 18.39 -6.77
N GLY A 571 -4.67 19.23 -7.51
CA GLY A 571 -5.82 19.96 -6.99
C GLY A 571 -6.99 19.05 -6.57
N VAL A 572 -7.29 18.00 -7.32
CA VAL A 572 -8.28 16.96 -6.95
C VAL A 572 -7.85 16.27 -5.65
N SER A 573 -6.56 15.95 -5.53
CA SER A 573 -6.03 15.32 -4.30
C SER A 573 -6.17 16.25 -3.09
N PHE A 574 -5.89 17.55 -3.24
CA PHE A 574 -6.18 18.53 -2.18
C PHE A 574 -7.67 18.70 -1.89
N ALA A 575 -8.54 18.60 -2.90
CA ALA A 575 -9.99 18.63 -2.71
C ALA A 575 -10.48 17.41 -1.91
N ILE A 576 -9.89 16.23 -2.14
CA ILE A 576 -10.16 15.02 -1.34
C ILE A 576 -9.75 15.26 0.12
N VAL A 577 -8.57 15.87 0.36
CA VAL A 577 -8.17 16.26 1.73
C VAL A 577 -9.15 17.27 2.31
N ALA A 578 -9.60 18.28 1.55
CA ALA A 578 -10.60 19.25 2.01
C ALA A 578 -11.93 18.60 2.41
N LEU A 579 -12.34 17.55 1.68
CA LEU A 579 -13.53 16.78 1.99
C LEU A 579 -13.30 15.68 3.03
N GLY A 580 -12.07 15.48 3.52
CA GLY A 580 -11.75 14.54 4.60
C GLY A 580 -11.33 15.22 5.92
N TRP A 581 -10.65 16.36 5.84
CA TRP A 581 -10.06 17.06 6.98
C TRP A 581 -10.10 18.58 6.81
N LYS A 582 -10.54 19.30 7.84
CA LYS A 582 -10.66 20.77 7.80
C LYS A 582 -9.32 21.49 7.64
N GLY A 583 -8.23 20.93 8.14
CA GLY A 583 -6.90 21.54 8.05
C GLY A 583 -6.25 21.47 6.65
N PHE A 584 -6.96 21.00 5.62
CA PHE A 584 -6.40 20.82 4.28
C PHE A 584 -5.63 22.03 3.72
N VAL A 585 -6.01 23.25 4.14
CA VAL A 585 -5.43 24.54 3.74
C VAL A 585 -3.91 24.59 3.90
N TYR A 586 -3.34 23.85 4.87
CA TYR A 586 -1.89 23.81 5.07
C TYR A 586 -1.12 23.37 3.82
N GLY A 587 -1.64 22.37 3.10
CA GLY A 587 -1.01 21.85 1.89
C GLY A 587 -0.89 22.92 0.78
N PRO A 588 -2.01 23.50 0.32
CA PRO A 588 -1.99 24.64 -0.60
C PRO A 588 -1.22 25.85 -0.08
N GLY A 589 -1.24 26.11 1.23
CA GLY A 589 -0.46 27.19 1.87
C GLY A 589 1.05 27.00 1.72
N ILE A 590 1.57 25.79 1.97
CA ILE A 590 2.98 25.45 1.75
C ILE A 590 3.35 25.62 0.27
N LEU A 591 2.50 25.17 -0.65
CA LEU A 591 2.75 25.32 -2.09
C LEU A 591 2.65 26.76 -2.56
N PHE A 592 1.79 27.58 -1.95
CA PHE A 592 1.74 29.02 -2.19
C PHE A 592 3.07 29.69 -1.80
N ILE A 593 3.62 29.35 -0.63
CA ILE A 593 4.92 29.88 -0.19
C ILE A 593 6.01 29.45 -1.17
N ALA A 594 6.06 28.16 -1.54
CA ALA A 594 7.01 27.64 -2.53
C ALA A 594 6.87 28.34 -3.89
N PHE A 595 5.63 28.58 -4.34
CA PHE A 595 5.33 29.34 -5.55
C PHE A 595 5.85 30.78 -5.43
N ALA A 596 5.62 31.47 -4.32
CA ALA A 596 6.08 32.83 -4.11
C ALA A 596 7.61 32.92 -4.20
N PHE A 597 8.33 32.03 -3.51
CA PHE A 597 9.79 31.93 -3.64
C PHE A 597 10.22 31.67 -5.07
N GLN A 598 9.58 30.74 -5.78
CA GLN A 598 9.91 30.43 -7.16
C GLN A 598 9.68 31.63 -8.10
N VAL A 599 8.61 32.40 -7.88
CA VAL A 599 8.35 33.66 -8.60
C VAL A 599 9.46 34.67 -8.34
N PHE A 600 9.87 34.87 -7.08
CA PHE A 600 11.00 35.75 -6.75
C PHE A 600 12.29 35.30 -7.45
N PHE A 601 12.63 34.01 -7.45
CA PHE A 601 13.79 33.49 -8.17
C PHE A 601 13.68 33.68 -9.69
N ASN A 602 12.48 33.50 -10.25
CA ASN A 602 12.24 33.76 -11.67
C ASN A 602 12.46 35.23 -12.02
N MET A 603 12.08 36.16 -11.14
CA MET A 603 12.33 37.60 -11.32
C MET A 603 13.83 37.89 -11.39
N PHE A 604 14.64 37.35 -10.47
CA PHE A 604 16.10 37.51 -10.49
C PHE A 604 16.74 36.89 -11.73
N ARG A 605 16.23 35.72 -12.17
CA ARG A 605 16.74 34.99 -13.33
C ARG A 605 16.12 35.42 -14.66
N ARG A 606 15.26 36.45 -14.67
CA ARG A 606 14.49 36.92 -15.84
C ARG A 606 13.75 35.80 -16.60
N ARG A 607 13.19 34.84 -15.85
CA ARG A 607 12.35 33.75 -16.39
C ARG A 607 10.88 34.14 -16.35
N ASP A 608 10.10 33.62 -17.30
CA ASP A 608 8.66 33.85 -17.35
C ASP A 608 7.96 33.07 -16.25
N SER A 609 7.22 33.78 -15.39
CA SER A 609 6.44 33.18 -14.29
C SER A 609 5.02 32.78 -14.71
N LEU A 610 4.59 33.09 -15.93
CA LEU A 610 3.25 32.77 -16.41
C LEU A 610 2.94 31.26 -16.42
N PRO A 611 3.84 30.37 -16.90
CA PRO A 611 3.57 28.92 -16.90
C PRO A 611 3.35 28.35 -15.50
N ILE A 612 4.20 28.72 -14.54
CA ILE A 612 4.07 28.26 -13.15
C ILE A 612 2.85 28.87 -12.47
N THR A 613 2.55 30.14 -12.74
CA THR A 613 1.33 30.81 -12.25
C THR A 613 0.08 30.10 -12.74
N ALA A 614 0.00 29.77 -14.03
CA ALA A 614 -1.12 29.05 -14.62
C ALA A 614 -1.30 27.65 -13.99
N ALA A 615 -0.21 26.91 -13.77
CA ALA A 615 -0.24 25.60 -13.12
C ALA A 615 -0.68 25.70 -11.64
N SER A 616 -0.13 26.65 -10.87
CA SER A 616 -0.52 26.89 -9.47
C SER A 616 -2.00 27.24 -9.36
N LEU A 617 -2.49 28.13 -10.22
CA LEU A 617 -3.91 28.51 -10.24
C LEU A 617 -4.81 27.36 -10.64
N GLN A 618 -4.43 26.55 -11.63
CA GLN A 618 -5.20 25.35 -12.01
C GLN A 618 -5.36 24.40 -10.81
N MET A 619 -4.26 24.13 -10.10
CA MET A 619 -4.27 23.29 -8.90
C MET A 619 -5.18 23.90 -7.80
N MET A 620 -4.98 25.18 -7.46
CA MET A 620 -5.72 25.84 -6.39
C MET A 620 -7.21 26.03 -6.71
N LEU A 621 -7.56 26.35 -7.96
CA LEU A 621 -8.96 26.44 -8.41
C LEU A 621 -9.65 25.09 -8.33
N THR A 622 -8.97 24.01 -8.70
CA THR A 622 -9.52 22.66 -8.57
C THR A 622 -9.74 22.29 -7.10
N ALA A 623 -8.77 22.60 -6.24
CA ALA A 623 -8.87 22.42 -4.78
C ALA A 623 -9.94 23.31 -4.13
N PHE A 624 -10.36 24.39 -4.80
CA PHE A 624 -11.39 25.29 -4.32
C PHE A 624 -12.80 24.86 -4.78
N VAL A 625 -12.98 24.59 -6.07
CA VAL A 625 -14.31 24.38 -6.67
C VAL A 625 -14.95 23.08 -6.20
N ILE A 626 -14.18 21.98 -6.13
CA ILE A 626 -14.71 20.65 -5.79
C ILE A 626 -15.30 20.59 -4.36
N PRO A 627 -14.61 21.06 -3.30
CA PRO A 627 -15.16 21.00 -1.95
C PRO A 627 -16.21 22.09 -1.65
N LEU A 628 -16.29 23.14 -2.48
CA LEU A 628 -17.15 24.31 -2.25
C LEU A 628 -18.60 23.97 -1.87
N PRO A 629 -19.31 23.02 -2.52
CA PRO A 629 -20.69 22.71 -2.17
C PRO A 629 -20.90 22.28 -0.71
N PHE A 630 -19.93 21.58 -0.12
CA PHE A 630 -20.00 21.19 1.29
C PHE A 630 -19.83 22.41 2.20
N TYR A 631 -18.80 23.24 1.94
CA TYR A 631 -18.50 24.41 2.75
C TYR A 631 -19.55 25.53 2.61
N CYS A 632 -20.28 25.59 1.50
CA CYS A 632 -21.38 26.53 1.27
C CYS A 632 -22.69 26.19 2.01
N ARG A 633 -22.79 25.03 2.67
CA ARG A 633 -24.00 24.67 3.42
C ARG A 633 -24.25 25.67 4.55
N PRO A 634 -25.40 26.38 4.57
CA PRO A 634 -25.68 27.42 5.55
C PRO A 634 -25.62 26.91 6.99
N GLU A 635 -26.05 25.67 7.25
CA GLU A 635 -26.11 25.08 8.57
C GLU A 635 -24.71 24.88 9.20
N LEU A 636 -23.68 24.78 8.37
CA LEU A 636 -22.30 24.56 8.82
C LEU A 636 -21.57 25.88 9.15
N GLY A 637 -21.93 26.98 8.48
CA GLY A 637 -21.27 28.27 8.65
C GLY A 637 -19.78 28.30 8.26
N LEU A 638 -19.27 27.30 7.52
CA LEU A 638 -17.82 27.11 7.31
C LEU A 638 -17.21 27.91 6.15
N LEU A 639 -18.01 28.49 5.24
CA LEU A 639 -17.50 29.16 4.04
C LEU A 639 -16.60 30.36 4.36
N PHE A 640 -17.02 31.17 5.31
CA PHE A 640 -16.31 32.38 5.76
C PHE A 640 -15.73 32.21 7.16
N ASP A 641 -15.67 30.98 7.67
CA ASP A 641 -15.09 30.68 8.97
C ASP A 641 -13.55 30.59 8.86
N PRO A 642 -12.80 31.19 9.79
CA PRO A 642 -11.33 31.14 9.81
C PRO A 642 -10.76 29.72 9.88
N SER A 643 -11.45 28.82 10.58
CA SER A 643 -11.09 27.39 10.70
C SER A 643 -11.64 26.52 9.55
N GLY A 644 -12.43 27.13 8.66
CA GLY A 644 -13.09 26.51 7.52
C GLY A 644 -12.46 26.89 6.18
N PHE A 645 -13.27 27.41 5.26
CA PHE A 645 -12.87 27.62 3.86
C PHE A 645 -12.24 28.99 3.57
N GLN A 646 -12.37 29.93 4.50
CA GLN A 646 -11.93 31.32 4.33
C GLN A 646 -10.45 31.45 3.92
N PRO A 647 -9.49 30.69 4.48
CA PRO A 647 -8.09 30.80 4.07
C PRO A 647 -7.81 30.54 2.59
N MET A 648 -8.62 29.70 1.92
CA MET A 648 -8.44 29.40 0.50
C MET A 648 -8.69 30.61 -0.40
N PHE A 649 -9.61 31.52 -0.01
CA PHE A 649 -9.82 32.77 -0.73
C PHE A 649 -8.56 33.63 -0.74
N TYR A 650 -7.85 33.70 0.40
CA TYR A 650 -6.59 34.43 0.48
C TYR A 650 -5.50 33.77 -0.34
N ILE A 651 -5.33 32.44 -0.24
CA ILE A 651 -4.31 31.71 -1.00
C ILE A 651 -4.49 31.95 -2.51
N ILE A 652 -5.71 31.85 -3.03
CA ILE A 652 -6.00 32.11 -4.44
C ILE A 652 -5.82 33.57 -4.79
N GLY A 653 -6.34 34.49 -3.96
CA GLY A 653 -6.23 35.93 -4.19
C GLY A 653 -4.77 36.40 -4.26
N PHE A 654 -3.93 35.98 -3.30
CA PHE A 654 -2.51 36.30 -3.29
C PHE A 654 -1.75 35.62 -4.44
N THR A 655 -2.10 34.38 -4.80
CA THR A 655 -1.51 33.70 -5.96
C THR A 655 -1.82 34.42 -7.26
N LEU A 656 -3.08 34.84 -7.46
CA LEU A 656 -3.51 35.63 -8.62
C LEU A 656 -2.78 36.97 -8.68
N ALA A 657 -2.73 37.69 -7.56
CA ALA A 657 -2.11 39.02 -7.49
C ALA A 657 -0.59 38.97 -7.75
N LEU A 658 0.13 38.05 -7.10
CA LEU A 658 1.56 37.85 -7.29
C LEU A 658 1.87 37.33 -8.70
N GLY A 659 1.08 36.38 -9.18
CA GLY A 659 1.19 35.80 -10.51
C GLY A 659 0.94 36.82 -11.62
N TRP A 660 -0.07 37.68 -11.46
CA TRP A 660 -0.37 38.78 -12.37
C TRP A 660 0.77 39.77 -12.45
N ILE A 661 1.25 40.31 -11.33
CA ILE A 661 2.36 41.28 -11.35
C ILE A 661 3.62 40.66 -11.98
N SER A 662 4.02 39.49 -11.51
CA SER A 662 5.26 38.86 -11.97
C SER A 662 5.22 38.49 -13.45
N SER A 663 4.07 38.09 -13.98
CA SER A 663 3.90 37.73 -15.40
C SER A 663 3.72 38.97 -16.30
N SER A 664 2.91 39.94 -15.86
CA SER A 664 2.59 41.14 -16.65
C SER A 664 3.74 42.15 -16.71
N TYR A 665 4.56 42.23 -15.66
CA TYR A 665 5.72 43.12 -15.61
C TYR A 665 7.05 42.40 -15.90
N ARG A 666 7.01 41.17 -16.44
CA ARG A 666 8.21 40.32 -16.62
C ARG A 666 9.38 40.96 -17.37
N ASP A 667 9.09 41.86 -18.32
CA ASP A 667 10.11 42.53 -19.15
C ASP A 667 10.61 43.86 -18.56
N ARG A 668 10.11 44.25 -17.38
CA ARG A 668 10.53 45.44 -16.64
C ARG A 668 11.70 45.10 -15.70
N PRO A 669 12.48 46.11 -15.23
CA PRO A 669 13.53 45.87 -14.24
C PRO A 669 12.98 45.16 -13.00
N TRP A 670 13.65 44.11 -12.54
CA TRP A 670 13.16 43.26 -11.45
C TRP A 670 12.85 44.05 -10.15
N LEU A 671 13.58 45.13 -9.87
CA LEU A 671 13.32 46.04 -8.74
C LEU A 671 11.95 46.73 -8.85
N LEU A 672 11.52 47.09 -10.06
CA LEU A 672 10.20 47.68 -10.28
C LEU A 672 9.10 46.65 -10.04
N VAL A 673 9.29 45.42 -10.52
CA VAL A 673 8.36 44.30 -10.30
C VAL A 673 8.23 43.97 -8.81
N LEU A 674 9.35 43.97 -8.09
CA LEU A 674 9.38 43.74 -6.64
C LEU A 674 8.69 44.89 -5.91
N GLY A 675 8.99 46.14 -6.27
CA GLY A 675 8.33 47.32 -5.72
C GLY A 675 6.82 47.31 -5.94
N SER A 676 6.36 46.97 -7.14
CA SER A 676 4.92 46.87 -7.42
C SER A 676 4.25 45.70 -6.67
N THR A 677 4.96 44.58 -6.48
CA THR A 677 4.48 43.49 -5.62
C THR A 677 4.34 43.94 -4.18
N VAL A 678 5.35 44.60 -3.61
CA VAL A 678 5.31 45.11 -2.22
C VAL A 678 4.17 46.11 -2.04
N VAL A 679 3.98 47.03 -2.99
CA VAL A 679 2.89 48.01 -2.93
C VAL A 679 1.51 47.33 -3.00
N LEU A 680 1.30 46.39 -3.94
CA LEU A 680 0.01 45.70 -4.07
C LEU A 680 -0.28 44.85 -2.84
N MET A 681 0.66 43.98 -2.43
CA MET A 681 0.48 43.11 -1.26
C MET A 681 0.29 43.95 0.02
N GLY A 682 1.10 45.00 0.20
CA GLY A 682 1.01 45.91 1.32
C GLY A 682 -0.32 46.65 1.37
N SER A 683 -0.87 47.06 0.23
CA SER A 683 -2.20 47.70 0.15
C SER A 683 -3.32 46.74 0.57
N ILE A 684 -3.28 45.48 0.13
CA ILE A 684 -4.25 44.45 0.52
C ILE A 684 -4.19 44.22 2.04
N LEU A 685 -2.98 44.06 2.58
CA LEU A 685 -2.76 43.87 4.01
C LEU A 685 -3.20 45.08 4.84
N ALA A 686 -2.94 46.31 4.37
CA ALA A 686 -3.38 47.54 5.03
C ALA A 686 -4.91 47.67 5.06
N VAL A 687 -5.60 47.24 4.00
CA VAL A 687 -7.07 47.18 3.98
C VAL A 687 -7.58 46.15 4.98
N LEU A 688 -7.02 44.94 5.01
CA LEU A 688 -7.41 43.89 5.96
C LEU A 688 -7.19 44.33 7.41
N TYR A 689 -6.05 44.95 7.71
CA TYR A 689 -5.75 45.52 9.03
C TYR A 689 -6.76 46.61 9.41
N SER A 690 -7.07 47.51 8.47
CA SER A 690 -8.02 48.60 8.71
C SER A 690 -9.42 48.05 9.00
N LEU A 691 -9.88 47.08 8.19
CA LEU A 691 -11.18 46.41 8.39
C LEU A 691 -11.28 45.73 9.75
N GLN A 692 -10.21 45.09 10.21
CA GLN A 692 -10.16 44.51 11.55
C GLN A 692 -10.18 45.60 12.62
N ARG A 693 -9.40 46.68 12.45
CA ARG A 693 -9.35 47.79 13.43
C ARG A 693 -10.71 48.46 13.63
N PHE A 694 -11.55 48.47 12.59
CA PHE A 694 -12.92 48.97 12.62
C PHE A 694 -13.98 47.92 13.02
N ASN A 695 -13.56 46.72 13.45
CA ASN A 695 -14.44 45.60 13.82
C ASN A 695 -15.44 45.22 12.70
N VAL A 696 -15.06 45.41 11.43
CA VAL A 696 -15.89 45.04 10.27
C VAL A 696 -15.59 43.61 9.83
N TYR A 697 -14.31 43.21 9.87
CA TYR A 697 -13.89 41.90 9.39
C TYR A 697 -12.51 41.48 9.95
N ASP A 698 -12.42 40.28 10.52
CA ASP A 698 -11.22 39.75 11.18
C ASP A 698 -10.22 39.08 10.21
N GLY A 699 -10.17 39.52 8.96
CA GLY A 699 -9.35 38.88 7.92
C GLY A 699 -7.84 38.93 8.17
N TRP A 700 -7.36 39.89 8.95
CA TRP A 700 -5.96 39.98 9.35
C TRP A 700 -5.57 38.86 10.32
N ASP A 701 -6.40 38.57 11.34
CA ASP A 701 -6.13 37.48 12.28
C ASP A 701 -6.12 36.13 11.57
N VAL A 702 -6.99 35.90 10.57
CA VAL A 702 -6.99 34.64 9.82
C VAL A 702 -5.63 34.36 9.17
N LEU A 703 -4.98 35.39 8.60
CA LEU A 703 -3.69 35.26 7.94
C LEU A 703 -2.54 35.02 8.92
N PHE A 704 -2.51 35.75 10.05
CA PHE A 704 -1.38 35.73 10.97
C PHE A 704 -1.52 34.72 12.12
N THR A 705 -2.75 34.29 12.44
CA THR A 705 -3.02 33.22 13.42
C THR A 705 -3.26 31.86 12.77
N GLY A 706 -3.31 31.79 11.43
CA GLY A 706 -3.60 30.56 10.69
C GLY A 706 -5.00 30.03 10.97
N GLY A 707 -5.98 30.93 11.10
CA GLY A 707 -7.34 30.56 11.49
C GLY A 707 -7.40 29.96 12.90
N PHE A 708 -6.73 30.60 13.86
CA PHE A 708 -6.59 30.20 15.28
C PHE A 708 -5.66 29.02 15.59
N TYR A 709 -5.12 28.31 14.60
CA TYR A 709 -4.21 27.19 14.85
C TYR A 709 -2.85 27.59 15.43
N PHE A 710 -2.36 28.80 15.15
CA PHE A 710 -1.11 29.34 15.71
C PHE A 710 -1.34 30.18 16.98
N SER A 711 -2.61 30.36 17.38
CA SER A 711 -2.96 31.10 18.61
C SER A 711 -3.28 30.13 19.75
N LYS A 712 -2.56 30.24 20.87
CA LYS A 712 -2.85 29.46 22.07
C LYS A 712 -4.06 30.04 22.81
N ASN A 713 -5.25 29.50 22.52
CA ASN A 713 -6.47 29.83 23.25
C ASN A 713 -6.69 28.85 24.42
N LYS A 714 -7.52 29.21 25.42
CA LYS A 714 -7.77 28.35 26.60
C LYS A 714 -8.24 26.93 26.22
N ILE A 715 -9.08 26.82 25.18
CA ILE A 715 -9.57 25.55 24.64
C ILE A 715 -8.43 24.77 23.95
N PHE A 716 -7.56 25.48 23.22
CA PHE A 716 -6.38 24.86 22.61
C PHE A 716 -5.43 24.30 23.67
N GLY A 717 -5.31 24.98 24.82
CA GLY A 717 -4.54 24.55 25.98
C GLY A 717 -5.05 23.29 26.67
N THR A 718 -6.32 22.90 26.46
CA THR A 718 -6.93 21.69 27.03
C THR A 718 -6.88 20.49 26.10
N ILE A 719 -6.51 20.67 24.83
CA ILE A 719 -6.42 19.58 23.84
C ILE A 719 -5.00 19.00 23.89
N GLY A 720 -4.90 17.73 24.24
CA GLY A 720 -3.63 17.01 24.39
C GLY A 720 -2.81 16.95 23.11
N GLU A 721 -3.44 16.63 21.96
CA GLU A 721 -2.73 16.53 20.67
C GLU A 721 -2.28 17.89 20.11
N ALA A 722 -2.92 18.98 20.54
CA ALA A 722 -2.62 20.33 20.06
C ALA A 722 -1.38 20.95 20.75
N GLN A 723 -0.89 20.33 21.83
CA GLN A 723 0.31 20.77 22.50
C GLN A 723 1.57 20.38 21.73
N ALA A 724 2.58 21.25 21.76
CA ALA A 724 3.88 20.91 21.20
C ALA A 724 4.42 19.67 21.94
N PRO A 725 4.70 18.56 21.23
CA PRO A 725 5.19 17.35 21.88
C PRO A 725 6.52 17.64 22.55
N SER A 726 6.79 16.94 23.66
CA SER A 726 8.12 17.01 24.28
C SER A 726 9.18 16.56 23.26
N ARG A 727 10.40 17.06 23.38
CA ARG A 727 11.50 16.69 22.47
C ARG A 727 11.69 15.17 22.42
N GLY A 728 11.55 14.48 23.57
CA GLY A 728 11.64 13.03 23.66
C GLY A 728 10.55 12.33 22.84
N VAL A 729 9.30 12.79 22.95
CA VAL A 729 8.18 12.26 22.15
C VAL A 729 8.42 12.54 20.67
N LEU A 730 8.89 13.73 20.30
CA LEU A 730 9.20 14.06 18.90
C LEU A 730 10.26 13.13 18.30
N PHE A 731 11.36 12.86 19.02
CA PHE A 731 12.39 11.92 18.58
C PHE A 731 11.86 10.48 18.50
N ALA A 732 11.02 10.07 19.47
CA ALA A 732 10.38 8.76 19.45
C ALA A 732 9.41 8.60 18.26
N SER A 733 8.66 9.64 17.90
CA SER A 733 7.72 9.63 16.78
C SER A 733 8.40 9.42 15.43
N TYR A 734 9.62 9.93 15.23
CA TYR A 734 10.39 9.64 14.02
C TYR A 734 11.14 8.29 14.11
N GLY A 735 11.34 7.78 15.32
CA GLY A 735 12.19 6.64 15.59
C GLY A 735 13.68 7.01 15.58
N PRO A 736 14.56 6.12 16.10
CA PRO A 736 15.98 6.43 16.27
C PRO A 736 16.69 6.64 14.93
N ILE A 737 16.37 5.85 13.91
CA ILE A 737 17.04 5.90 12.61
C ILE A 737 16.76 7.23 11.88
N VAL A 738 15.49 7.59 11.70
CA VAL A 738 15.12 8.83 11.00
C VAL A 738 15.63 10.04 11.76
N SER A 739 15.50 10.04 13.09
CA SER A 739 15.99 11.13 13.95
C SER A 739 17.50 11.34 13.79
N LEU A 740 18.29 10.27 13.83
CA LEU A 740 19.74 10.36 13.68
C LEU A 740 20.14 10.81 12.28
N ILE A 741 19.48 10.31 11.23
CA ILE A 741 19.72 10.74 9.85
C ILE A 741 19.40 12.23 9.70
N ALA A 742 18.26 12.69 10.23
CA ALA A 742 17.85 14.09 10.15
C ALA A 742 18.87 15.01 10.85
N ILE A 743 19.30 14.66 12.07
CA ILE A 743 20.33 15.40 12.80
C ILE A 743 21.64 15.44 12.00
N PHE A 744 22.10 14.31 11.49
CA PHE A 744 23.35 14.22 10.73
C PHE A 744 23.31 15.09 9.47
N VAL A 745 22.20 15.06 8.72
CA VAL A 745 22.01 15.91 7.53
C VAL A 745 21.93 17.38 7.92
N SER A 746 21.22 17.73 8.99
CA SER A 746 21.18 19.11 9.49
C SER A 746 22.56 19.63 9.86
N VAL A 747 23.42 18.80 10.48
CA VAL A 747 24.80 19.16 10.79
C VAL A 747 25.66 19.32 9.54
N ILE A 748 25.42 18.54 8.48
CA ILE A 748 26.13 18.70 7.20
C ILE A 748 25.71 19.96 6.44
N LEU A 749 24.44 20.38 6.59
CA LEU A 749 23.88 21.56 5.92
C LEU A 749 24.17 22.88 6.66
N LEU A 750 24.56 22.83 7.93
CA LEU A 750 25.07 23.95 8.73
C LEU A 750 26.55 24.17 8.45
#